data_AF-A0A7S1U1C1-F1
#
_entry.id   AF-A0A7S1U1C1-F1
#
_cell.length_a   1.000
_cell.length_b   1.000
_cell.length_c   1.000
_cell.angle_alpha   90.00
_cell.angle_beta   90.00
_cell.angle_gamma   90.00
#
_symmetry.space_group_name_H-M   'P 1'
#
loop_
_entity.id
_entity.type
_entity.pdbx_description
1 polymer ?
#
loop_
_entity_poly.entity_id
_entity_poly.type
_entity_poly.pdbx_seq_one_letter_code
_entity_poly.pdbx_strand_id
1 'polypeptide(L)'
;VLSANPILEAFGNAKTVRNDNSSRFGRFTEVLLDGSLRIAGAEVKNYLLEKSRVASQGPQERNYHIFYQMCLGAEAEQYGLTHPQYFNYLAQSGCYEVEGMDDVHEFEDVMGAFSLLGFEESKQQSIMSIVAGILHLGNVHFTPDTAGASDGSLIDPETMPSAQWAGREFGVDEESLQRALVNRTMHIRGQGDLTVPLRVEQALENRDALAKFVYDRLFDWLVERINASLRPAGGSAGARFIGILDIFGFEIFETNSFEQLCINFTNEKLQQLFNEDTFKNEEAVYRAEGVDFPPIEFIDNQPVVDLIEQRGGILTILDDIVRGPGKLEQKDAKLSQTLDKQFGPNSFFVPANQHRGLRGVTAFSVKHYAGQVCYNVSGFVLKNMDTLFPDLYELMSGASNGFVASLFPPKTEEGRKRTLGSVFKKSLLELMSKLRSTEPQYIRCVKPNPEKRAGSFSGGMCLEQLRYAGVFEAVRVRKNGYPFRYAFEAFLRRYKVICAMSGRYRPLAPGAAKDQATELIARTGQAFETMQVGRTMMLFRADEYRILELCRALGVERTSAKIQAIARGRLTRRYVRKVKAVVPKLHAALESKDPAQLDAALALVSETLGVFAGFSIAVPIGEWQACKDMREMLALADRLDPMLEKYAYSDLSEDNNFELLFKTLKDAQKVYDFHPNERFDYLYTTGREQFEGWREYRLKPRFEEAMDLLERDQMLELYAEAKRLEYDHPALKEIESLVGLSEEALLKRQYQRAQATNQTNRAMEKEIELKELYLDAHGGMFNFQQCSVLRTPDEYASVCWIGKEAAAANMRVWSDKPIVQSLTEIDDPKVAKAAVRTFKSMLGFAGDKRFAYPDTLVTDIIGDGIGDEDLRVDIFAMIMKQLTQNPNQKSADRYWALLMICLLHFPPGPALENYVHIFIRKHAPGPYKEELTRQCHKAAYVNVAASPPTAEMIPELLSSAGIVDPRAARLSGAFNR
;
A
#
# COMPACT_ATOMS: atom_id res chain seq x y z
N VAL A 1 17.87 27.03 10.78
CA VAL A 1 18.22 25.80 10.05
C VAL A 1 16.97 25.11 9.52
N LEU A 2 16.06 24.64 10.38
CA LEU A 2 14.82 23.95 9.96
C LEU A 2 13.95 24.77 9.01
N SER A 3 13.86 26.09 9.22
CA SER A 3 13.11 27.00 8.35
C SER A 3 13.65 27.14 6.93
N ALA A 4 14.84 26.59 6.61
CA ALA A 4 15.34 26.54 5.24
C ALA A 4 14.79 25.34 4.45
N ASN A 5 14.23 24.33 5.12
CA ASN A 5 13.74 23.12 4.47
C ASN A 5 12.61 23.39 3.49
N PRO A 6 11.57 24.20 3.79
CA PRO A 6 10.50 24.47 2.82
C PRO A 6 11.05 24.99 1.48
N ILE A 7 12.00 25.92 1.51
CA ILE A 7 12.64 26.46 0.30
C ILE A 7 13.47 25.37 -0.42
N LEU A 8 14.32 24.65 0.31
CA LEU A 8 15.18 23.63 -0.28
C LEU A 8 14.37 22.46 -0.88
N GLU A 9 13.26 22.09 -0.25
CA GLU A 9 12.38 21.04 -0.74
C GLU A 9 11.54 21.53 -1.92
N ALA A 10 10.97 22.74 -1.85
CA ALA A 10 10.21 23.32 -2.96
C ALA A 10 11.03 23.40 -4.25
N PHE A 11 12.28 23.85 -4.16
CA PHE A 11 13.15 24.05 -5.32
C PHE A 11 14.05 22.85 -5.66
N GLY A 12 14.25 21.92 -4.73
CA GLY A 12 15.20 20.82 -4.88
C GLY A 12 14.57 19.42 -4.86
N ASN A 13 13.30 19.30 -4.47
CA ASN A 13 12.60 18.02 -4.42
C ASN A 13 11.49 17.94 -5.46
N ALA A 14 11.15 16.71 -5.82
CA ALA A 14 10.07 16.41 -6.74
C ALA A 14 9.41 15.07 -6.42
N LYS A 15 8.19 14.89 -6.93
CA LYS A 15 7.51 13.59 -6.89
C LYS A 15 8.07 12.66 -7.96
N THR A 16 8.45 11.46 -7.54
CA THR A 16 8.89 10.34 -8.40
C THR A 16 7.94 9.16 -8.23
N VAL A 17 8.12 8.10 -9.02
CA VAL A 17 7.34 6.86 -8.86
C VAL A 17 7.56 6.20 -7.49
N ARG A 18 8.72 6.43 -6.85
CA ARG A 18 9.11 5.77 -5.59
C ARG A 18 8.85 6.61 -4.35
N ASN A 19 8.99 7.93 -4.46
CA ASN A 19 8.89 8.89 -3.35
C ASN A 19 8.23 10.18 -3.82
N ASP A 20 7.26 10.66 -3.06
CA ASP A 20 6.47 11.86 -3.38
C ASP A 20 7.22 13.16 -3.12
N ASN A 21 8.19 13.15 -2.20
CA ASN A 21 9.03 14.28 -1.88
C ASN A 21 10.50 13.82 -1.94
N SER A 22 10.96 13.51 -3.17
CA SER A 22 12.30 13.00 -3.41
C SER A 22 13.27 14.15 -3.64
N SER A 23 14.32 14.26 -2.83
CA SER A 23 15.45 15.14 -3.10
C SER A 23 16.09 14.78 -4.44
N ARG A 24 16.15 15.75 -5.36
CA ARG A 24 16.81 15.61 -6.68
C ARG A 24 18.13 16.37 -6.73
N PHE A 25 18.75 16.50 -5.56
CA PHE A 25 20.10 17.00 -5.34
C PHE A 25 20.68 16.31 -4.09
N GLY A 26 22.00 16.17 -4.03
CA GLY A 26 22.72 15.79 -2.82
C GLY A 26 22.87 16.98 -1.88
N ARG A 27 22.57 16.80 -0.60
CA ARG A 27 22.59 17.85 0.42
C ARG A 27 23.52 17.45 1.56
N PHE A 28 24.60 18.20 1.75
CA PHE A 28 25.45 18.08 2.93
C PHE A 28 25.21 19.27 3.86
N THR A 29 24.59 19.02 5.01
CA THR A 29 24.33 20.05 6.03
C THR A 29 25.31 19.92 7.17
N GLU A 30 26.07 20.97 7.43
CA GLU A 30 27.00 21.08 8.53
C GLU A 30 26.34 21.88 9.65
N VAL A 31 26.05 21.22 10.78
CA VAL A 31 25.60 21.89 11.99
C VAL A 31 26.84 22.33 12.76
N LEU A 32 27.11 23.63 12.79
CA LEU A 32 28.30 24.22 13.38
C LEU A 32 28.13 24.36 14.90
N LEU A 33 29.14 23.95 15.65
CA LEU A 33 29.16 23.97 17.11
C LEU A 33 30.18 25.00 17.64
N ASP A 34 29.78 25.75 18.66
CA ASP A 34 30.68 26.66 19.38
C ASP A 34 31.66 25.91 20.31
N GLY A 35 32.53 26.66 21.00
CA GLY A 35 33.49 26.11 21.96
C GLY A 35 32.85 25.38 23.16
N SER A 36 31.56 25.61 23.43
CA SER A 36 30.77 24.94 24.47
C SER A 36 29.91 23.79 23.92
N LEU A 37 30.14 23.37 22.67
CA LEU A 37 29.39 22.33 21.96
C LEU A 37 27.90 22.64 21.77
N ARG A 38 27.52 23.92 21.67
CA ARG A 38 26.16 24.36 21.33
C ARG A 38 26.05 24.72 19.85
N ILE A 39 24.86 24.57 19.27
CA ILE A 39 24.59 24.95 17.88
C ILE A 39 24.81 26.46 17.72
N ALA A 40 25.79 26.83 16.91
CA ALA A 40 26.15 28.22 16.60
C ALA A 40 25.62 28.67 15.24
N GLY A 41 25.38 27.74 14.33
CA GLY A 41 24.91 28.01 12.98
C GLY A 41 24.89 26.76 12.12
N ALA A 42 24.70 26.92 10.82
CA ALA A 42 24.81 25.83 9.87
C ALA A 42 25.33 26.28 8.49
N GLU A 43 25.79 25.33 7.71
CA GLU A 43 26.17 25.52 6.32
C GLU A 43 25.68 24.35 5.48
N VAL A 44 24.98 24.65 4.38
CA VAL A 44 24.42 23.68 3.44
C VAL A 44 25.26 23.70 2.17
N LYS A 45 25.72 22.53 1.73
CA LYS A 45 26.35 22.34 0.43
C LYS A 45 25.46 21.46 -0.44
N ASN A 46 25.04 21.98 -1.58
CA ASN A 46 24.31 21.23 -2.60
C ASN A 46 25.29 20.59 -3.60
N TYR A 47 24.90 19.42 -4.10
CA TYR A 47 25.63 18.66 -5.11
C TYR A 47 24.62 18.15 -6.14
N LEU A 48 24.89 18.37 -7.43
CA LEU A 48 24.14 17.77 -8.55
C LEU A 48 22.62 17.95 -8.47
N LEU A 49 22.14 19.17 -8.74
CA LEU A 49 20.73 19.34 -9.08
C LEU A 49 20.40 18.59 -10.39
N GLU A 50 19.32 17.82 -10.41
CA GLU A 50 18.83 17.14 -11.62
C GLU A 50 18.21 18.15 -12.59
N LYS A 51 19.05 18.85 -13.37
CA LYS A 51 18.61 19.93 -14.27
C LYS A 51 17.61 19.44 -15.32
N SER A 52 17.77 18.22 -15.82
CA SER A 52 16.88 17.64 -16.84
C SER A 52 15.41 17.66 -16.44
N ARG A 53 15.11 17.50 -15.14
CA ARG A 53 13.75 17.52 -14.59
C ARG A 53 12.99 18.80 -14.88
N VAL A 54 13.68 19.93 -15.02
CA VAL A 54 13.05 21.23 -15.33
C VAL A 54 12.28 21.18 -16.66
N ALA A 55 12.82 20.49 -17.67
CA ALA A 55 12.22 20.46 -18.99
C ALA A 55 11.53 19.13 -19.33
N SER A 56 11.81 18.05 -18.60
CA SER A 56 11.23 16.74 -18.89
C SER A 56 11.04 15.86 -17.65
N GLN A 57 9.93 15.11 -17.60
CA GLN A 57 9.59 14.21 -16.51
C GLN A 57 9.13 12.85 -17.04
N GLY A 58 9.40 11.79 -16.27
CA GLY A 58 8.88 10.44 -16.58
C GLY A 58 7.37 10.33 -16.31
N PRO A 59 6.71 9.29 -16.85
CA PRO A 59 5.31 9.01 -16.54
C PRO A 59 5.07 8.92 -15.04
N GLN A 60 3.99 9.54 -14.56
CA GLN A 60 3.66 9.64 -13.13
C GLN A 60 4.71 10.36 -12.26
N GLU A 61 5.65 11.12 -12.82
CA GLU A 61 6.54 11.98 -12.03
C GLU A 61 6.12 13.45 -12.11
N ARG A 62 6.54 14.27 -11.15
CA ARG A 62 6.38 15.72 -11.23
C ARG A 62 7.70 16.42 -11.53
N ASN A 63 7.61 17.65 -11.98
CA ASN A 63 8.70 18.63 -11.91
C ASN A 63 8.94 19.04 -10.43
N TYR A 64 9.85 19.98 -10.17
CA TYR A 64 10.08 20.52 -8.82
C TYR A 64 8.79 21.11 -8.22
N HIS A 65 8.60 20.92 -6.91
CA HIS A 65 7.35 21.27 -6.22
C HIS A 65 6.97 22.75 -6.39
N ILE A 66 7.95 23.65 -6.39
CA ILE A 66 7.73 25.10 -6.51
C ILE A 66 6.89 25.47 -7.74
N PHE A 67 7.01 24.76 -8.85
CA PHE A 67 6.22 25.06 -10.04
C PHE A 67 4.72 24.79 -9.85
N TYR A 68 4.38 23.71 -9.14
CA TYR A 68 2.99 23.35 -8.85
C TYR A 68 2.42 24.26 -7.75
N GLN A 69 3.19 24.45 -6.69
CA GLN A 69 2.92 25.37 -5.59
C GLN A 69 2.62 26.79 -6.12
N MET A 70 3.44 27.30 -7.06
CA MET A 70 3.23 28.63 -7.65
C MET A 70 2.03 28.70 -8.59
N CYS A 71 1.75 27.66 -9.38
CA CYS A 71 0.56 27.61 -10.25
C CYS A 71 -0.77 27.58 -9.47
N LEU A 72 -0.76 27.00 -8.26
CA LEU A 72 -1.95 26.86 -7.42
C LEU A 72 -2.03 27.94 -6.32
N GLY A 73 -0.94 28.65 -6.06
CA GLY A 73 -0.86 29.70 -5.06
C GLY A 73 -1.66 30.96 -5.42
N ALA A 74 -1.96 31.77 -4.40
CA ALA A 74 -2.78 33.00 -4.52
C ALA A 74 -2.18 34.04 -5.49
N GLU A 75 -0.88 33.95 -5.75
CA GLU A 75 -0.10 34.87 -6.57
C GLU A 75 -0.01 34.45 -8.04
N ALA A 76 -0.61 33.33 -8.45
CA ALA A 76 -0.47 32.78 -9.81
C ALA A 76 -0.89 33.78 -10.92
N GLU A 77 -2.02 34.48 -10.72
CA GLU A 77 -2.61 35.36 -11.74
C GLU A 77 -1.71 36.53 -12.11
N GLN A 78 -0.94 37.09 -11.16
CA GLN A 78 -0.06 38.23 -11.41
C GLN A 78 1.08 37.88 -12.41
N TYR A 79 1.44 36.60 -12.47
CA TYR A 79 2.48 36.05 -13.33
C TYR A 79 1.91 35.38 -14.60
N GLY A 80 0.61 35.54 -14.87
CA GLY A 80 -0.07 34.87 -15.97
C GLY A 80 -0.08 33.34 -15.84
N LEU A 81 0.05 32.82 -14.62
CA LEU A 81 0.01 31.39 -14.36
C LEU A 81 -1.42 30.91 -14.16
N THR A 82 -1.69 29.70 -14.65
CA THR A 82 -2.98 29.00 -14.54
C THR A 82 -2.73 27.56 -14.08
N HIS A 83 -3.72 26.69 -14.21
CA HIS A 83 -3.60 25.29 -13.82
C HIS A 83 -2.35 24.61 -14.46
N PRO A 84 -1.58 23.79 -13.72
CA PRO A 84 -0.35 23.15 -14.20
C PRO A 84 -0.46 22.44 -15.56
N GLN A 85 -1.64 21.89 -15.90
CA GLN A 85 -1.90 21.21 -17.18
C GLN A 85 -1.65 22.07 -18.43
N TYR A 86 -1.67 23.39 -18.31
CA TYR A 86 -1.46 24.31 -19.43
C TYR A 86 0.02 24.67 -19.65
N PHE A 87 0.93 24.15 -18.81
CA PHE A 87 2.36 24.37 -18.95
C PHE A 87 3.04 23.07 -19.38
N ASN A 88 3.68 23.09 -20.55
CA ASN A 88 4.34 21.93 -21.15
C ASN A 88 5.39 21.31 -20.22
N TYR A 89 6.09 22.11 -19.41
CA TYR A 89 7.04 21.59 -18.40
C TYR A 89 6.40 20.93 -17.18
N LEU A 90 5.07 20.95 -17.05
CA LEU A 90 4.31 20.31 -15.97
C LEU A 90 3.30 19.27 -16.50
N ALA A 91 2.91 19.34 -17.78
CA ALA A 91 1.88 18.51 -18.40
C ALA A 91 2.37 17.14 -18.90
N GLN A 92 3.67 16.95 -19.09
CA GLN A 92 4.25 15.77 -19.75
C GLN A 92 3.91 14.42 -19.10
N SER A 93 3.77 14.39 -17.78
CA SER A 93 3.54 13.15 -17.03
C SER A 93 2.07 12.85 -16.72
N GLY A 94 1.18 13.82 -16.92
CA GLY A 94 -0.20 13.80 -16.45
C GLY A 94 -0.36 13.82 -14.92
N CYS A 95 0.71 14.06 -14.16
CA CYS A 95 0.69 14.08 -12.69
C CYS A 95 0.68 15.53 -12.19
N TYR A 96 -0.50 16.03 -11.79
CA TYR A 96 -0.67 17.39 -11.28
C TYR A 96 -0.79 17.44 -9.77
N GLU A 97 -1.54 16.48 -9.21
CA GLU A 97 -1.80 16.36 -7.78
C GLU A 97 -1.02 15.17 -7.18
N VAL A 98 -0.75 15.25 -5.89
CA VAL A 98 -0.12 14.18 -5.10
C VAL A 98 -0.94 13.95 -3.84
N GLU A 99 -1.35 12.70 -3.62
CA GLU A 99 -2.17 12.34 -2.46
C GLU A 99 -1.47 12.71 -1.14
N GLY A 100 -2.14 13.52 -0.32
CA GLY A 100 -1.63 13.97 0.99
C GLY A 100 -0.68 15.17 0.93
N MET A 101 -0.46 15.77 -0.23
CA MET A 101 0.27 17.02 -0.39
C MET A 101 -0.71 18.17 -0.70
N ASP A 102 -0.56 19.27 0.01
CA ASP A 102 -1.33 20.51 -0.22
C ASP A 102 -0.38 21.57 -0.77
N ASP A 103 -0.23 21.61 -2.09
CA ASP A 103 0.69 22.53 -2.77
C ASP A 103 0.34 24.01 -2.50
N VAL A 104 -0.93 24.34 -2.16
CA VAL A 104 -1.33 25.72 -1.81
C VAL A 104 -0.77 26.10 -0.45
N HIS A 105 -1.00 25.25 0.55
CA HIS A 105 -0.49 25.50 1.90
C HIS A 105 1.04 25.45 1.96
N GLU A 106 1.66 24.50 1.26
CA GLU A 106 3.12 24.42 1.18
C GLU A 106 3.74 25.66 0.50
N PHE A 107 3.04 26.29 -0.45
CA PHE A 107 3.49 27.58 -1.02
C PHE A 107 3.51 28.69 0.03
N GLU A 108 2.49 28.75 0.91
CA GLU A 108 2.46 29.72 2.02
C GLU A 108 3.64 29.50 2.97
N ASP A 109 3.98 28.25 3.26
CA ASP A 109 5.15 27.88 4.08
C ASP A 109 6.47 28.32 3.42
N VAL A 110 6.60 28.20 2.09
CA VAL A 110 7.76 28.69 1.33
C VAL A 110 7.88 30.21 1.45
N MET A 111 6.79 30.95 1.29
CA MET A 111 6.79 32.42 1.40
C MET A 111 7.09 32.89 2.83
N GLY A 112 6.55 32.17 3.83
CA GLY A 112 6.88 32.38 5.24
C GLY A 112 8.37 32.12 5.54
N ALA A 113 8.93 31.07 4.95
CA ALA A 113 10.35 30.73 5.08
C ALA A 113 11.28 31.79 4.46
N PHE A 114 10.92 32.32 3.28
CA PHE A 114 11.65 33.42 2.66
C PHE A 114 11.71 34.65 3.58
N SER A 115 10.56 35.04 4.12
CA SER A 115 10.45 36.18 5.04
C SER A 115 11.28 35.98 6.31
N LEU A 116 11.20 34.79 6.92
CA LEU A 116 11.93 34.45 8.14
C LEU A 116 13.46 34.43 7.94
N LEU A 117 13.94 34.02 6.76
CA LEU A 117 15.37 33.99 6.42
C LEU A 117 15.89 35.35 5.91
N GLY A 118 15.05 36.38 5.92
CA GLY A 118 15.42 37.76 5.58
C GLY A 118 15.56 38.01 4.08
N PHE A 119 14.84 37.26 3.25
CA PHE A 119 14.76 37.57 1.82
C PHE A 119 13.91 38.83 1.64
N GLU A 120 14.48 39.85 0.98
CA GLU A 120 13.75 41.07 0.64
C GLU A 120 12.58 40.76 -0.29
N GLU A 121 11.45 41.44 -0.11
CA GLU A 121 10.23 41.23 -0.90
C GLU A 121 10.48 41.40 -2.41
N SER A 122 11.30 42.39 -2.79
CA SER A 122 11.71 42.60 -4.19
C SER A 122 12.47 41.39 -4.78
N LYS A 123 13.27 40.72 -3.94
CA LYS A 123 13.98 39.48 -4.33
C LYS A 123 13.02 38.31 -4.40
N GLN A 124 12.09 38.18 -3.46
CA GLN A 124 11.04 37.16 -3.50
C GLN A 124 10.23 37.25 -4.80
N GLN A 125 9.78 38.45 -5.17
CA GLN A 125 9.10 38.70 -6.44
C GLN A 125 9.96 38.32 -7.65
N SER A 126 11.26 38.65 -7.63
CA SER A 126 12.16 38.31 -8.74
C SER A 126 12.42 36.81 -8.85
N ILE A 127 12.45 36.07 -7.74
CA ILE A 127 12.53 34.61 -7.71
C ILE A 127 11.28 34.01 -8.36
N MET A 128 10.10 34.51 -7.99
CA MET A 128 8.83 34.05 -8.56
C MET A 128 8.74 34.39 -10.06
N SER A 129 9.15 35.59 -10.49
CA SER A 129 9.27 35.93 -11.91
C SER A 129 10.16 34.95 -12.67
N ILE A 130 11.30 34.54 -12.12
CA ILE A 130 12.15 33.53 -12.77
C ILE A 130 11.39 32.20 -12.94
N VAL A 131 10.71 31.72 -11.89
CA VAL A 131 9.94 30.47 -11.93
C VAL A 131 8.83 30.55 -12.98
N ALA A 132 8.07 31.65 -13.01
CA ALA A 132 7.02 31.87 -14.00
C ALA A 132 7.58 32.00 -15.43
N GLY A 133 8.68 32.72 -15.61
CA GLY A 133 9.36 32.88 -16.90
C GLY A 133 9.80 31.54 -17.48
N ILE A 134 10.28 30.62 -16.64
CA ILE A 134 10.62 29.25 -17.05
C ILE A 134 9.39 28.48 -17.55
N LEU A 135 8.25 28.57 -16.84
CA LEU A 135 7.02 27.90 -17.23
C LEU A 135 6.47 28.40 -18.58
N HIS A 136 6.42 29.73 -18.76
CA HIS A 136 6.02 30.34 -20.02
C HIS A 136 6.98 30.01 -21.16
N LEU A 137 8.29 30.04 -20.89
CA LEU A 137 9.30 29.64 -21.87
C LEU A 137 9.06 28.22 -22.38
N GLY A 138 8.70 27.28 -21.50
CA GLY A 138 8.42 25.89 -21.87
C GLY A 138 7.25 25.68 -22.83
N ASN A 139 6.33 26.65 -22.91
CA ASN A 139 5.19 26.66 -23.82
C ASN A 139 5.52 27.20 -25.22
N VAL A 140 6.71 27.77 -25.43
CA VAL A 140 7.14 28.26 -26.75
C VAL A 140 7.40 27.08 -27.67
N HIS A 141 6.70 27.04 -28.80
CA HIS A 141 6.86 26.05 -29.86
C HIS A 141 7.48 26.69 -31.11
N PHE A 142 8.05 25.86 -31.97
CA PHE A 142 8.76 26.31 -33.17
C PHE A 142 8.25 25.60 -34.41
N THR A 143 8.14 26.33 -35.51
CA THR A 143 7.76 25.82 -36.82
C THR A 143 8.91 26.02 -37.82
N PRO A 144 9.00 25.23 -38.90
CA PRO A 144 10.04 25.42 -39.92
C PRO A 144 9.88 26.78 -40.64
N ASP A 145 10.99 27.48 -40.87
CA ASP A 145 11.01 28.68 -41.71
C ASP A 145 10.87 28.27 -43.19
N THR A 146 9.64 28.28 -43.69
CA THR A 146 9.33 27.93 -45.09
C THR A 146 9.47 29.09 -46.06
N ALA A 147 9.70 30.32 -45.57
CA ALA A 147 9.85 31.52 -46.38
C ALA A 147 11.32 31.86 -46.68
N GLY A 148 12.26 31.40 -45.84
CA GLY A 148 13.70 31.55 -46.02
C GLY A 148 14.34 30.50 -46.95
N ALA A 149 15.52 30.82 -47.49
CA ALA A 149 16.37 29.87 -48.23
C ALA A 149 17.20 28.94 -47.30
N SER A 150 16.92 28.97 -45.99
CA SER A 150 17.62 28.22 -44.95
C SER A 150 16.69 27.23 -44.24
N ASP A 151 17.24 26.13 -43.77
CA ASP A 151 16.57 25.07 -42.99
C ASP A 151 16.31 25.51 -41.52
N GLY A 152 15.88 26.76 -41.33
CA GLY A 152 15.74 27.44 -40.03
C GLY A 152 14.38 27.21 -39.37
N SER A 153 14.16 27.87 -38.22
CA SER A 153 12.91 27.81 -37.47
C SER A 153 12.42 29.20 -37.07
N LEU A 154 11.11 29.30 -36.86
CA LEU A 154 10.40 30.46 -36.35
C LEU A 154 9.60 30.06 -35.12
N ILE A 155 9.30 31.01 -34.23
CA ILE A 155 8.36 30.77 -33.13
C ILE A 155 6.96 30.61 -33.71
N ASP A 156 6.23 29.61 -33.24
CA ASP A 156 4.84 29.40 -33.60
C ASP A 156 3.99 30.60 -33.15
N PRO A 157 3.27 31.28 -34.06
CA PRO A 157 2.40 32.41 -33.73
C PRO A 157 1.40 32.12 -32.60
N GLU A 158 0.91 30.89 -32.46
CA GLU A 158 -0.01 30.51 -31.39
C GLU A 158 0.64 30.56 -30.00
N THR A 159 1.96 30.39 -29.94
CA THR A 159 2.75 30.37 -28.70
C THR A 159 3.58 31.63 -28.47
N MET A 160 3.46 32.61 -29.38
CA MET A 160 4.09 33.92 -29.25
C MET A 160 3.75 34.63 -27.92
N PRO A 161 2.50 34.59 -27.41
CA PRO A 161 2.19 35.16 -26.10
C PRO A 161 3.01 34.55 -24.95
N SER A 162 3.37 33.27 -25.04
CA SER A 162 4.22 32.62 -24.04
C SER A 162 5.66 33.12 -24.10
N ALA A 163 6.19 33.41 -25.29
CA ALA A 163 7.51 34.03 -25.45
C ALA A 163 7.52 35.46 -24.89
N GLN A 164 6.43 36.21 -25.07
CA GLN A 164 6.22 37.54 -24.50
C GLN A 164 6.23 37.52 -22.97
N TRP A 165 5.48 36.59 -22.37
CA TRP A 165 5.48 36.40 -20.92
C TRP A 165 6.88 36.03 -20.40
N ALA A 166 7.56 35.09 -21.04
CA ALA A 166 8.92 34.71 -20.67
C ALA A 166 9.90 35.92 -20.74
N GLY A 167 9.81 36.72 -21.79
CA GLY A 167 10.62 37.94 -21.95
C GLY A 167 10.36 38.95 -20.83
N ARG A 168 9.08 39.22 -20.54
CA ARG A 168 8.66 40.11 -19.44
C ARG A 168 9.19 39.65 -18.09
N GLU A 169 9.00 38.38 -17.74
CA GLU A 169 9.35 37.87 -16.41
C GLU A 169 10.87 37.73 -16.22
N PHE A 170 11.61 37.39 -17.27
CA PHE A 170 13.08 37.46 -17.23
C PHE A 170 13.61 38.90 -17.30
N GLY A 171 12.77 39.87 -17.67
CA GLY A 171 13.15 41.27 -17.82
C GLY A 171 14.06 41.51 -19.03
N VAL A 172 13.91 40.74 -20.09
CA VAL A 172 14.69 40.86 -21.33
C VAL A 172 13.83 41.39 -22.47
N ASP A 173 14.47 42.01 -23.47
CA ASP A 173 13.78 42.47 -24.66
C ASP A 173 13.17 41.30 -25.44
N GLU A 174 11.91 41.45 -25.84
CA GLU A 174 11.11 40.39 -26.47
C GLU A 174 11.73 39.96 -27.80
N GLU A 175 12.03 40.90 -28.70
CA GLU A 175 12.60 40.59 -30.01
C GLU A 175 13.97 39.91 -29.88
N SER A 176 14.75 40.35 -28.89
CA SER A 176 16.06 39.77 -28.59
C SER A 176 15.95 38.34 -28.07
N LEU A 177 14.97 38.05 -27.20
CA LEU A 177 14.68 36.67 -26.76
C LEU A 177 14.24 35.80 -27.93
N GLN A 178 13.29 36.27 -28.75
CA GLN A 178 12.80 35.53 -29.91
C GLN A 178 13.96 35.19 -30.87
N ARG A 179 14.82 36.17 -31.18
CA ARG A 179 15.98 35.99 -32.04
C ARG A 179 16.97 34.98 -31.46
N ALA A 180 17.26 35.05 -30.17
CA ALA A 180 18.23 34.17 -29.51
C ALA A 180 17.73 32.74 -29.33
N LEU A 181 16.40 32.51 -29.33
CA LEU A 181 15.83 31.17 -29.30
C LEU A 181 15.99 30.42 -30.63
N VAL A 182 15.89 31.11 -31.76
CA VAL A 182 15.93 30.51 -33.11
C VAL A 182 17.24 30.74 -33.88
N ASN A 183 18.20 31.50 -33.32
CA ASN A 183 19.51 31.72 -33.92
C ASN A 183 20.63 31.48 -32.93
N ARG A 184 21.82 31.16 -33.44
CA ARG A 184 23.07 31.16 -32.66
C ARG A 184 24.16 31.95 -33.39
N THR A 185 24.98 32.68 -32.66
CA THR A 185 26.14 33.36 -33.22
C THR A 185 27.38 32.48 -33.10
N MET A 186 28.05 32.25 -34.24
CA MET A 186 29.29 31.49 -34.33
C MET A 186 30.46 32.41 -34.65
N HIS A 187 31.38 32.56 -33.71
CA HIS A 187 32.64 33.28 -33.95
C HIS A 187 33.60 32.43 -34.78
N ILE A 188 33.85 32.83 -36.03
CA ILE A 188 34.82 32.14 -36.90
C ILE A 188 36.12 32.93 -36.89
N ARG A 189 37.20 32.31 -36.40
CA ARG A 189 38.54 32.94 -36.34
C ARG A 189 38.94 33.49 -37.71
N GLY A 190 39.10 34.81 -37.81
CA GLY A 190 39.52 35.50 -39.03
C GLY A 190 38.41 35.88 -40.02
N GLN A 191 37.15 35.50 -39.79
CA GLN A 191 36.01 35.82 -40.67
C GLN A 191 34.87 36.59 -39.99
N GLY A 192 34.99 36.89 -38.69
CA GLY A 192 33.96 37.60 -37.93
C GLY A 192 32.86 36.67 -37.40
N ASP A 193 31.75 37.27 -36.99
CA ASP A 193 30.64 36.60 -36.33
C ASP A 193 29.60 36.20 -37.36
N LEU A 194 29.25 34.92 -37.40
CA LEU A 194 28.24 34.38 -38.30
C LEU A 194 27.00 33.96 -37.50
N THR A 195 25.86 34.62 -37.74
CA THR A 195 24.57 34.16 -37.21
C THR A 195 24.06 32.99 -38.02
N VAL A 196 23.79 31.88 -37.35
CA VAL A 196 23.31 30.63 -37.95
C VAL A 196 21.90 30.35 -37.43
N PRO A 197 20.90 30.21 -38.32
CA PRO A 197 19.55 29.84 -37.91
C PRO A 197 19.52 28.39 -37.39
N LEU A 198 18.71 28.15 -36.36
CA LEU A 198 18.52 26.85 -35.73
C LEU A 198 17.34 26.13 -36.37
N ARG A 199 17.47 24.81 -36.57
CA ARG A 199 16.33 23.93 -36.92
C ARG A 199 15.35 23.84 -35.75
N VAL A 200 14.13 23.39 -36.01
CA VAL A 200 13.08 23.19 -34.99
C VAL A 200 13.58 22.39 -33.78
N GLU A 201 14.21 21.23 -34.02
CA GLU A 201 14.77 20.40 -32.95
C GLU A 201 15.86 21.13 -32.14
N GLN A 202 16.72 21.89 -32.82
CA GLN A 202 17.79 22.67 -32.19
C GLN A 202 17.24 23.86 -31.39
N ALA A 203 16.17 24.50 -31.85
CA ALA A 203 15.50 25.58 -31.14
C ALA A 203 14.79 25.07 -29.87
N LEU A 204 14.17 23.87 -29.93
CA LEU A 204 13.62 23.19 -28.76
C LEU A 204 14.70 22.88 -27.72
N GLU A 205 15.82 22.30 -28.14
CA GLU A 205 16.98 22.06 -27.26
C GLU A 205 17.52 23.36 -26.65
N ASN A 206 17.55 24.44 -27.44
CA ASN A 206 18.05 25.75 -27.02
C ASN A 206 17.14 26.41 -25.96
N ARG A 207 15.82 26.36 -26.17
CA ARG A 207 14.79 26.76 -25.19
C ARG A 207 14.96 26.00 -23.88
N ASP A 208 15.05 24.67 -23.96
CA ASP A 208 15.21 23.81 -22.78
C ASP A 208 16.54 24.07 -22.06
N ALA A 209 17.62 24.34 -22.80
CA ALA A 209 18.91 24.70 -22.21
C ALA A 209 18.82 26.00 -21.40
N LEU A 210 18.11 27.02 -21.90
CA LEU A 210 17.88 28.26 -21.17
C LEU A 210 17.12 28.00 -19.87
N ALA A 211 15.98 27.31 -19.94
CA ALA A 211 15.15 27.00 -18.77
C ALA A 211 15.95 26.29 -17.66
N LYS A 212 16.69 25.23 -18.03
CA LYS A 212 17.52 24.44 -17.11
C LYS A 212 18.62 25.29 -16.48
N PHE A 213 19.29 26.12 -17.28
CA PHE A 213 20.43 26.92 -16.81
C PHE A 213 19.99 28.06 -15.89
N VAL A 214 18.86 28.72 -16.18
CA VAL A 214 18.27 29.75 -15.32
C VAL A 214 17.89 29.15 -13.96
N TYR A 215 17.21 28.00 -13.96
CA TYR A 215 16.78 27.33 -12.73
C TYR A 215 17.95 26.90 -11.85
N ASP A 216 19.00 26.33 -12.47
CA ASP A 216 20.22 25.91 -11.78
C ASP A 216 20.92 27.08 -11.08
N ARG A 217 21.06 28.22 -11.78
CA ARG A 217 21.64 29.44 -11.20
C ARG A 217 20.80 30.01 -10.05
N LEU A 218 19.48 29.97 -10.19
CA LEU A 218 18.57 30.37 -9.13
C LEU A 218 18.75 29.47 -7.90
N PHE A 219 18.81 28.16 -8.08
CA PHE A 219 18.97 27.21 -6.99
C PHE A 219 20.30 27.39 -6.25
N ASP A 220 21.42 27.53 -6.97
CA ASP A 220 22.73 27.82 -6.37
C ASP A 220 22.69 29.11 -5.54
N TRP A 221 22.08 30.18 -6.07
CA TRP A 221 21.93 31.44 -5.35
C TRP A 221 21.06 31.31 -4.10
N LEU A 222 19.96 30.54 -4.16
CA LEU A 222 19.11 30.26 -3.00
C LEU A 222 19.92 29.61 -1.87
N VAL A 223 20.73 28.61 -2.20
CA VAL A 223 21.59 27.92 -1.22
C VAL A 223 22.63 28.89 -0.62
N GLU A 224 23.28 29.72 -1.44
CA GLU A 224 24.22 30.74 -0.97
C GLU A 224 23.55 31.76 -0.03
N ARG A 225 22.35 32.23 -0.38
CA ARG A 225 21.59 33.19 0.43
C ARG A 225 21.12 32.57 1.74
N ILE A 226 20.67 31.31 1.73
CA ILE A 226 20.35 30.55 2.94
C ILE A 226 21.59 30.44 3.84
N ASN A 227 22.75 30.08 3.27
CA ASN A 227 23.99 29.99 4.01
C ASN A 227 24.41 31.32 4.66
N ALA A 228 24.20 32.44 3.96
CA ALA A 228 24.45 33.75 4.53
C ALA A 228 23.60 34.03 5.78
N SER A 229 22.36 33.51 5.84
CA SER A 229 21.50 33.62 7.04
C SER A 229 21.83 32.62 8.14
N LEU A 230 22.43 31.47 7.80
CA LEU A 230 22.69 30.38 8.76
C LEU A 230 24.09 30.43 9.39
N ARG A 231 25.06 31.10 8.76
CA ARG A 231 26.44 31.19 9.25
C ARG A 231 26.54 32.06 10.51
N PRO A 232 27.36 31.67 11.51
CA PRO A 232 27.56 32.48 12.71
C PRO A 232 28.33 33.78 12.41
N ALA A 233 28.04 34.84 13.16
CA ALA A 233 28.64 36.17 12.96
C ALA A 233 30.18 36.23 13.09
N GLY A 234 30.80 35.25 13.77
CA GLY A 234 32.26 35.12 13.91
C GLY A 234 32.95 34.28 12.83
N GLY A 235 32.20 33.79 11.82
CA GLY A 235 32.70 32.91 10.77
C GLY A 235 32.78 31.43 11.19
N SER A 236 32.97 30.55 10.21
CA SER A 236 32.94 29.08 10.39
C SER A 236 34.33 28.45 10.61
N ALA A 237 35.41 29.24 10.59
CA ALA A 237 36.78 28.73 10.57
C ALA A 237 37.18 28.09 11.91
N GLY A 238 37.47 26.78 11.89
CA GLY A 238 37.89 26.02 13.07
C GLY A 238 36.75 25.55 13.98
N ALA A 239 35.49 25.75 13.60
CA ALA A 239 34.35 25.24 14.34
C ALA A 239 34.28 23.70 14.25
N ARG A 240 33.91 23.04 15.35
CA ARG A 240 33.51 21.63 15.31
C ARG A 240 32.14 21.55 14.64
N PHE A 241 31.85 20.46 13.94
CA PHE A 241 30.56 20.33 13.26
C PHE A 241 30.02 18.90 13.32
N ILE A 242 28.71 18.78 13.18
CA ILE A 242 28.02 17.53 12.87
C ILE A 242 27.56 17.62 11.42
N GLY A 243 28.12 16.76 10.56
CA GLY A 243 27.77 16.70 9.15
C GLY A 243 26.64 15.70 8.89
N ILE A 244 25.60 16.14 8.20
CA ILE A 244 24.48 15.32 7.77
C ILE A 244 24.50 15.29 6.24
N LEU A 245 24.91 14.16 5.67
CA LEU A 245 24.83 13.91 4.24
C LEU A 245 23.50 13.21 3.92
N ASP A 246 22.63 13.94 3.26
CA ASP A 246 21.39 13.45 2.68
C ASP A 246 21.58 13.34 1.17
N ILE A 247 21.56 12.11 0.67
CA ILE A 247 21.83 11.83 -0.74
C ILE A 247 20.89 10.73 -1.22
N PHE A 248 20.50 10.84 -2.50
CA PHE A 248 19.79 9.79 -3.21
C PHE A 248 20.52 8.44 -3.10
N GLY A 249 19.75 7.37 -2.98
CA GLY A 249 20.27 6.01 -3.05
C GLY A 249 20.72 5.64 -4.45
N PHE A 250 21.18 4.41 -4.61
CA PHE A 250 21.52 3.85 -5.92
C PHE A 250 20.28 3.81 -6.84
N GLU A 251 20.39 4.33 -8.07
CA GLU A 251 19.29 4.45 -9.03
C GLU A 251 19.42 3.46 -10.20
N ILE A 252 18.37 2.68 -10.43
CA ILE A 252 18.22 1.79 -11.58
C ILE A 252 16.80 1.96 -12.12
N PHE A 253 16.69 2.61 -13.27
CA PHE A 253 15.45 2.89 -14.00
C PHE A 253 15.41 2.14 -15.34
N GLU A 254 14.25 2.18 -16.01
CA GLU A 254 14.10 1.64 -17.37
C GLU A 254 15.05 2.30 -18.37
N THR A 255 15.23 3.62 -18.26
CA THR A 255 16.21 4.39 -19.03
C THR A 255 17.09 5.19 -18.08
N ASN A 256 18.38 4.84 -17.99
CA ASN A 256 19.37 5.58 -17.20
C ASN A 256 20.20 6.46 -18.12
N SER A 257 20.53 7.68 -17.70
CA SER A 257 21.33 8.61 -18.48
C SER A 257 22.54 9.13 -17.70
N PHE A 258 23.13 10.25 -18.12
CA PHE A 258 24.32 10.85 -17.52
C PHE A 258 24.12 11.20 -16.04
N GLU A 259 22.92 11.65 -15.69
CA GLU A 259 22.53 11.99 -14.32
C GLU A 259 22.59 10.75 -13.41
N GLN A 260 22.00 9.63 -13.83
CA GLN A 260 22.09 8.35 -13.11
C GLN A 260 23.53 7.84 -13.01
N LEU A 261 24.37 8.03 -14.02
CA LEU A 261 25.78 7.67 -13.93
C LEU A 261 26.48 8.46 -12.81
N CYS A 262 26.21 9.76 -12.70
CA CYS A 262 26.76 10.60 -11.64
C CYS A 262 26.24 10.20 -10.24
N ILE A 263 24.94 9.89 -10.15
CA ILE A 263 24.30 9.39 -8.93
C ILE A 263 24.93 8.08 -8.46
N ASN A 264 25.04 7.11 -9.36
CA ASN A 264 25.59 5.78 -9.06
C ASN A 264 27.10 5.83 -8.78
N PHE A 265 27.84 6.72 -9.45
CA PHE A 265 29.24 6.98 -9.13
C PHE A 265 29.42 7.56 -7.72
N THR A 266 28.54 8.47 -7.28
CA THR A 266 28.56 8.97 -5.90
C THR A 266 28.31 7.84 -4.90
N ASN A 267 27.33 6.97 -5.18
CA ASN A 267 27.03 5.82 -4.34
C ASN A 267 28.21 4.82 -4.28
N GLU A 268 28.92 4.58 -5.39
CA GLU A 268 30.16 3.79 -5.40
C GLU A 268 31.23 4.37 -4.47
N LYS A 269 31.45 5.69 -4.51
CA LYS A 269 32.41 6.38 -3.63
C LYS A 269 32.01 6.30 -2.15
N LEU A 270 30.73 6.50 -1.83
CA LEU A 270 30.23 6.38 -0.45
C LEU A 270 30.29 4.94 0.05
N GLN A 271 30.01 3.95 -0.82
CA GLN A 271 30.13 2.55 -0.48
C GLN A 271 31.59 2.15 -0.24
N GLN A 272 32.53 2.70 -1.01
CA GLN A 272 33.97 2.52 -0.77
C GLN A 272 34.36 3.01 0.63
N LEU A 273 33.97 4.24 1.00
CA LEU A 273 34.23 4.79 2.33
C LEU A 273 33.60 3.91 3.43
N PHE A 274 32.34 3.52 3.27
CA PHE A 274 31.64 2.65 4.20
C PHE A 274 32.35 1.31 4.42
N ASN A 275 32.83 0.70 3.34
CA ASN A 275 33.55 -0.57 3.40
C ASN A 275 34.90 -0.41 4.12
N GLU A 276 35.66 0.64 3.79
CA GLU A 276 36.93 0.95 4.45
C GLU A 276 36.76 1.19 5.95
N ASP A 277 35.74 1.96 6.35
CA ASP A 277 35.50 2.27 7.77
C ASP A 277 35.01 1.06 8.53
N THR A 278 34.10 0.28 7.95
CA THR A 278 33.61 -0.97 8.55
C THR A 278 34.78 -1.92 8.80
N PHE A 279 35.70 -2.04 7.85
CA PHE A 279 36.89 -2.87 7.97
C PHE A 279 37.89 -2.31 9.00
N LYS A 280 38.26 -1.02 8.92
CA LYS A 280 39.21 -0.39 9.87
C LYS A 280 38.72 -0.47 11.31
N ASN A 281 37.42 -0.23 11.54
CA ASN A 281 36.82 -0.33 12.87
C ASN A 281 36.86 -1.76 13.41
N GLU A 282 36.64 -2.74 12.53
CA GLU A 282 36.71 -4.16 12.89
C GLU A 282 38.15 -4.59 13.25
N GLU A 283 39.14 -4.23 12.43
CA GLU A 283 40.55 -4.48 12.73
C GLU A 283 41.00 -3.78 14.00
N ALA A 284 40.56 -2.54 14.24
CA ALA A 284 40.92 -1.79 15.43
C ALA A 284 40.48 -2.52 16.71
N VAL A 285 39.28 -3.12 16.71
CA VAL A 285 38.82 -3.94 17.83
C VAL A 285 39.71 -5.18 18.03
N TYR A 286 40.05 -5.91 16.97
CA TYR A 286 40.89 -7.11 17.09
C TYR A 286 42.31 -6.79 17.54
N ARG A 287 42.90 -5.71 17.03
CA ARG A 287 44.21 -5.20 17.49
C ARG A 287 44.17 -4.76 18.95
N ALA A 288 43.11 -4.05 19.37
CA ALA A 288 42.94 -3.62 20.76
C ALA A 288 42.82 -4.82 21.70
N GLU A 289 42.10 -5.87 21.28
CA GLU A 289 41.92 -7.10 22.03
C GLU A 289 43.08 -8.10 21.92
N GLY A 290 44.06 -7.84 21.05
CA GLY A 290 45.22 -8.72 20.84
C GLY A 290 44.84 -10.10 20.31
N VAL A 291 43.85 -10.15 19.42
CA VAL A 291 43.29 -11.39 18.87
C VAL A 291 43.73 -11.54 17.42
N ASP A 292 44.18 -12.74 17.05
CA ASP A 292 44.45 -13.09 15.65
C ASP A 292 43.14 -13.14 14.86
N PHE A 293 43.10 -12.46 13.72
CA PHE A 293 41.93 -12.44 12.85
C PHE A 293 42.32 -12.87 11.43
N PRO A 294 41.47 -13.65 10.74
CA PRO A 294 41.72 -13.99 9.35
C PRO A 294 41.67 -12.72 8.48
N PRO A 295 42.40 -12.67 7.34
CA PRO A 295 42.23 -11.62 6.36
C PRO A 295 40.75 -11.55 5.97
N ILE A 296 40.10 -10.43 6.24
CA ILE A 296 38.70 -10.26 5.89
C ILE A 296 38.63 -10.06 4.38
N GLU A 297 38.07 -11.03 3.65
CA GLU A 297 37.83 -10.89 2.21
C GLU A 297 36.86 -9.74 1.96
N PHE A 298 37.32 -8.77 1.18
CA PHE A 298 36.61 -7.53 0.86
C PHE A 298 36.35 -7.47 -0.65
N ILE A 299 35.14 -7.07 -1.06
CA ILE A 299 34.86 -6.74 -2.46
C ILE A 299 35.32 -5.32 -2.69
N ASP A 300 36.53 -5.20 -3.25
CA ASP A 300 37.05 -3.92 -3.69
C ASP A 300 36.29 -3.39 -4.90
N ASN A 301 35.60 -2.26 -4.69
CA ASN A 301 34.89 -1.55 -5.75
C ASN A 301 35.77 -0.48 -6.42
N GLN A 302 37.05 -0.34 -6.04
CA GLN A 302 38.02 0.52 -6.71
C GLN A 302 38.09 0.30 -8.24
N PRO A 303 38.02 -0.93 -8.80
CA PRO A 303 38.04 -1.12 -10.25
C PRO A 303 36.86 -0.45 -10.97
N VAL A 304 35.68 -0.39 -10.35
CA VAL A 304 34.50 0.30 -10.90
C VAL A 304 34.66 1.82 -10.76
N VAL A 305 35.20 2.28 -9.63
CA VAL A 305 35.53 3.70 -9.42
C VAL A 305 36.54 4.18 -10.46
N ASP A 306 37.60 3.41 -10.70
CA ASP A 306 38.65 3.71 -11.68
C ASP A 306 38.10 3.77 -13.10
N LEU A 307 37.24 2.82 -13.47
CA LEU A 307 36.56 2.80 -14.77
C LEU A 307 35.83 4.13 -15.05
N ILE A 308 35.22 4.73 -14.02
CA ILE A 308 34.45 5.97 -14.17
C ILE A 308 35.35 7.21 -14.10
N GLU A 309 36.20 7.32 -13.08
CA GLU A 309 36.86 8.58 -12.75
C GLU A 309 38.33 8.68 -13.14
N GLN A 310 39.04 7.56 -13.35
CA GLN A 310 40.49 7.59 -13.55
C GLN A 310 40.85 8.43 -14.78
N ARG A 311 42.12 8.83 -14.92
CA ARG A 311 42.61 9.39 -16.18
C ARG A 311 42.40 8.38 -17.30
N GLY A 312 41.62 8.76 -18.31
CA GLY A 312 41.17 7.86 -19.36
C GLY A 312 39.94 7.03 -19.00
N GLY A 313 39.32 7.24 -17.84
CA GLY A 313 38.00 6.71 -17.45
C GLY A 313 36.84 7.37 -18.19
N ILE A 314 35.62 6.88 -17.99
CA ILE A 314 34.40 7.31 -18.70
C ILE A 314 34.22 8.83 -18.67
N LEU A 315 34.34 9.47 -17.49
CA LEU A 315 34.15 10.93 -17.37
C LEU A 315 35.23 11.72 -18.11
N THR A 316 36.47 11.23 -18.11
CA THR A 316 37.58 11.87 -18.81
C THR A 316 37.39 11.78 -20.33
N ILE A 317 36.98 10.61 -20.84
CA ILE A 317 36.69 10.40 -22.27
C ILE A 317 35.53 11.30 -22.72
N LEU A 318 34.49 11.41 -21.89
CA LEU A 318 33.36 12.30 -22.17
C LEU A 318 33.80 13.76 -22.27
N ASP A 319 34.66 14.23 -21.36
CA ASP A 319 35.23 15.58 -21.41
C ASP A 319 36.08 15.82 -22.68
N ASP A 320 36.89 14.84 -23.07
CA ASP A 320 37.73 14.92 -24.27
C ASP A 320 36.88 14.97 -25.55
N ILE A 321 35.76 14.24 -25.60
CA ILE A 321 34.82 14.28 -26.73
C ILE A 321 34.07 15.61 -26.79
N VAL A 322 33.65 16.15 -25.64
CA VAL A 322 33.08 17.50 -25.55
C VAL A 322 34.03 18.52 -26.16
N ARG A 323 35.32 18.48 -25.79
CA ARG A 323 36.34 19.43 -26.27
C ARG A 323 36.84 19.15 -27.69
N GLY A 324 36.71 17.92 -28.17
CA GLY A 324 37.21 17.48 -29.46
C GLY A 324 36.46 18.08 -30.66
N PRO A 325 37.07 18.09 -31.85
CA PRO A 325 36.42 18.54 -33.08
C PRO A 325 35.29 17.59 -33.52
N GLY A 326 34.29 18.12 -34.22
CA GLY A 326 33.18 17.35 -34.79
C GLY A 326 31.82 18.02 -34.56
N LYS A 327 30.82 17.62 -35.35
CA LYS A 327 29.43 18.06 -35.18
C LYS A 327 28.84 17.42 -33.91
N LEU A 328 28.09 18.19 -33.11
CA LEU A 328 27.50 17.74 -31.84
C LEU A 328 26.68 16.45 -32.01
N GLU A 329 25.88 16.37 -33.07
CA GLU A 329 25.03 15.23 -33.46
C GLU A 329 25.79 13.89 -33.59
N GLN A 330 27.10 13.93 -33.83
CA GLN A 330 27.94 12.73 -34.03
C GLN A 330 28.74 12.37 -32.77
N LYS A 331 28.77 13.23 -31.75
CA LYS A 331 29.65 13.09 -30.60
C LYS A 331 29.21 11.99 -29.63
N ASP A 332 27.90 11.77 -29.44
CA ASP A 332 27.40 10.67 -28.59
C ASP A 332 27.73 9.30 -29.19
N ALA A 333 27.55 9.11 -30.51
CA ALA A 333 27.95 7.88 -31.19
C ALA A 333 29.47 7.64 -31.08
N LYS A 334 30.28 8.70 -31.21
CA LYS A 334 31.73 8.65 -31.01
C LYS A 334 32.09 8.26 -29.58
N LEU A 335 31.35 8.74 -28.57
CA LEU A 335 31.53 8.35 -27.17
C LEU A 335 31.28 6.86 -27.00
N SER A 336 30.12 6.35 -27.44
CA SER A 336 29.80 4.92 -27.36
C SER A 336 30.89 4.05 -28.01
N GLN A 337 31.34 4.39 -29.22
CA GLN A 337 32.39 3.65 -29.92
C GLN A 337 33.75 3.70 -29.21
N THR A 338 34.10 4.84 -28.62
CA THR A 338 35.36 5.00 -27.88
C THR A 338 35.35 4.18 -26.60
N LEU A 339 34.23 4.21 -25.85
CA LEU A 339 34.04 3.40 -24.65
C LEU A 339 34.10 1.90 -24.95
N ASP A 340 33.38 1.43 -25.97
CA ASP A 340 33.39 0.01 -26.39
C ASP A 340 34.79 -0.46 -26.78
N LYS A 341 35.53 0.36 -27.54
CA LYS A 341 36.89 0.04 -27.96
C LYS A 341 37.85 -0.04 -26.78
N GLN A 342 37.73 0.88 -25.82
CA GLN A 342 38.67 0.99 -24.71
C GLN A 342 38.36 0.00 -23.58
N PHE A 343 37.08 -0.19 -23.25
CA PHE A 343 36.64 -0.95 -22.08
C PHE A 343 35.96 -2.28 -22.42
N GLY A 344 35.78 -2.64 -23.69
CA GLY A 344 35.22 -3.94 -24.08
C GLY A 344 35.84 -5.18 -23.38
N PRO A 345 37.17 -5.20 -23.09
CA PRO A 345 37.79 -6.28 -22.30
C PRO A 345 37.61 -6.18 -20.77
N ASN A 346 37.13 -5.06 -20.23
CA ASN A 346 37.02 -4.84 -18.78
C ASN A 346 35.81 -5.63 -18.23
N SER A 347 36.01 -6.43 -17.18
CA SER A 347 34.98 -7.30 -16.61
C SER A 347 33.76 -6.55 -16.03
N PHE A 348 33.93 -5.29 -15.66
CA PHE A 348 32.91 -4.41 -15.10
C PHE A 348 32.22 -3.53 -16.15
N PHE A 349 32.67 -3.53 -17.40
CA PHE A 349 32.03 -2.83 -18.51
C PHE A 349 31.32 -3.82 -19.43
N VAL A 350 30.15 -3.45 -19.93
CA VAL A 350 29.40 -4.22 -20.93
C VAL A 350 29.22 -3.36 -22.17
N PRO A 351 29.79 -3.76 -23.32
CA PRO A 351 29.74 -2.98 -24.55
C PRO A 351 28.36 -3.01 -25.22
N ALA A 352 28.10 -2.00 -26.06
CA ALA A 352 26.80 -1.79 -26.70
C ALA A 352 26.30 -3.01 -27.48
N ASN A 353 27.21 -3.73 -28.15
CA ASN A 353 26.92 -4.89 -28.98
C ASN A 353 26.42 -6.13 -28.21
N GLN A 354 26.57 -6.17 -26.88
CA GLN A 354 26.09 -7.28 -26.05
C GLN A 354 24.64 -7.09 -25.57
N HIS A 355 24.01 -5.95 -25.85
CA HIS A 355 22.60 -5.70 -25.58
C HIS A 355 21.72 -6.31 -26.68
N ARG A 356 21.36 -7.60 -26.54
CA ARG A 356 20.43 -8.28 -27.47
C ARG A 356 19.03 -7.65 -27.35
N GLY A 357 18.52 -7.08 -28.45
CA GLY A 357 17.10 -6.66 -28.58
C GLY A 357 16.85 -5.15 -28.72
N LEU A 358 17.83 -4.29 -28.45
CA LEU A 358 17.69 -2.83 -28.57
C LEU A 358 18.20 -2.35 -29.94
N ARG A 359 17.43 -2.56 -31.02
CA ARG A 359 17.76 -1.96 -32.33
C ARG A 359 17.66 -0.43 -32.23
N GLY A 360 18.74 0.29 -32.54
CA GLY A 360 18.74 1.76 -32.68
C GLY A 360 19.15 2.57 -31.45
N VAL A 361 19.43 1.93 -30.30
CA VAL A 361 19.86 2.64 -29.07
C VAL A 361 21.36 2.43 -28.86
N THR A 362 22.13 3.51 -28.72
CA THR A 362 23.54 3.45 -28.30
C THR A 362 23.59 3.48 -26.77
N ALA A 363 24.03 2.38 -26.16
CA ALA A 363 24.07 2.24 -24.70
C ALA A 363 25.31 1.45 -24.27
N PHE A 364 25.77 1.67 -23.03
CA PHE A 364 26.77 0.82 -22.38
C PHE A 364 26.27 0.44 -20.99
N SER A 365 26.78 -0.64 -20.39
CA SER A 365 26.51 -0.94 -18.98
C SER A 365 27.75 -0.97 -18.11
N VAL A 366 27.56 -0.65 -16.84
CA VAL A 366 28.56 -0.81 -15.78
C VAL A 366 28.03 -1.78 -14.73
N LYS A 367 28.85 -2.72 -14.30
CA LYS A 367 28.56 -3.65 -13.20
C LYS A 367 28.98 -3.02 -11.87
N HIS A 368 28.05 -2.33 -11.23
CA HIS A 368 28.23 -1.70 -9.93
C HIS A 368 28.06 -2.70 -8.78
N TYR A 369 28.40 -2.28 -7.55
CA TYR A 369 28.18 -3.11 -6.34
C TYR A 369 26.70 -3.52 -6.15
N ALA A 370 25.77 -2.67 -6.59
CA ALA A 370 24.34 -2.88 -6.47
C ALA A 370 23.74 -3.73 -7.62
N GLY A 371 24.47 -3.90 -8.73
CA GLY A 371 24.02 -4.61 -9.93
C GLY A 371 24.51 -3.97 -11.23
N GLN A 372 24.16 -4.60 -12.37
CA GLN A 372 24.45 -4.05 -13.69
C GLN A 372 23.44 -2.95 -14.06
N VAL A 373 23.92 -1.78 -14.46
CA VAL A 373 23.10 -0.64 -14.90
C VAL A 373 23.42 -0.30 -16.35
N CYS A 374 22.39 -0.20 -17.19
CA CYS A 374 22.49 0.17 -18.59
C CYS A 374 22.20 1.67 -18.78
N TYR A 375 23.14 2.39 -19.38
CA TYR A 375 23.10 3.83 -19.62
C TYR A 375 22.93 4.13 -21.12
N ASN A 376 21.88 4.87 -21.48
CA ASN A 376 21.64 5.34 -22.84
C ASN A 376 22.53 6.57 -23.13
N VAL A 377 23.40 6.48 -24.13
CA VAL A 377 24.41 7.48 -24.46
C VAL A 377 23.81 8.73 -25.13
N SER A 378 22.57 8.65 -25.62
CA SER A 378 21.89 9.79 -26.24
C SER A 378 21.84 11.01 -25.31
N GLY A 379 22.35 12.14 -25.79
CA GLY A 379 22.40 13.42 -25.08
C GLY A 379 23.53 13.55 -24.06
N PHE A 380 24.40 12.55 -23.87
CA PHE A 380 25.48 12.59 -22.87
C PHE A 380 26.41 13.79 -23.06
N VAL A 381 26.83 14.04 -24.31
CA VAL A 381 27.80 15.10 -24.62
C VAL A 381 27.17 16.47 -24.36
N LEU A 382 25.94 16.70 -24.83
CA LEU A 382 25.23 17.97 -24.60
C LEU A 382 25.00 18.22 -23.10
N LYS A 383 24.55 17.21 -22.36
CA LYS A 383 24.37 17.29 -20.90
C LYS A 383 25.68 17.61 -20.17
N ASN A 384 26.81 17.07 -20.63
CA ASN A 384 28.11 17.33 -20.02
C ASN A 384 28.72 18.70 -20.36
N MET A 385 28.30 19.34 -21.46
CA MET A 385 28.82 20.65 -21.85
C MET A 385 28.49 21.74 -20.82
N ASP A 386 27.33 21.65 -20.15
CA ASP A 386 26.90 22.58 -19.09
C ASP A 386 27.01 24.07 -19.43
N THR A 387 26.87 24.41 -20.72
CA THR A 387 27.01 25.77 -21.21
C THR A 387 25.81 26.17 -22.05
N LEU A 388 25.23 27.30 -21.69
CA LEU A 388 24.31 28.04 -22.54
C LEU A 388 25.08 28.68 -23.72
N PHE A 389 24.45 28.76 -24.89
CA PHE A 389 25.03 29.50 -26.03
C PHE A 389 25.30 30.96 -25.65
N PRO A 390 26.36 31.59 -26.22
CA PRO A 390 26.73 32.97 -25.89
C PRO A 390 25.56 33.95 -26.00
N ASP A 391 24.77 33.86 -27.08
CA ASP A 391 23.63 34.74 -27.35
C ASP A 391 22.63 34.76 -26.18
N LEU A 392 22.23 33.58 -25.71
CA LEU A 392 21.29 33.44 -24.59
C LEU A 392 21.92 33.86 -23.26
N TYR A 393 23.22 33.62 -23.07
CA TYR A 393 23.91 34.04 -21.85
C TYR A 393 23.99 35.56 -21.77
N GLU A 394 24.35 36.22 -22.87
CA GLU A 394 24.43 37.67 -22.98
C GLU A 394 23.06 38.33 -22.84
N LEU A 395 22.02 37.72 -23.43
CA LEU A 395 20.63 38.15 -23.26
C LEU A 395 20.25 38.21 -21.77
N MET A 396 20.49 37.13 -21.02
CA MET A 396 20.18 37.08 -19.59
C MET A 396 21.08 37.99 -18.75
N SER A 397 22.34 38.16 -19.16
CA SER A 397 23.27 39.11 -18.52
C SER A 397 22.81 40.57 -18.69
N GLY A 398 22.08 40.86 -19.77
CA GLY A 398 21.51 42.17 -20.10
C GLY A 398 20.09 42.39 -19.58
N ALA A 399 19.55 41.50 -18.75
CA ALA A 399 18.22 41.64 -18.17
C ALA A 399 18.07 42.95 -17.38
N SER A 400 16.96 43.64 -17.57
CA SER A 400 16.58 44.84 -16.81
C SER A 400 16.34 44.56 -15.33
N ASN A 401 15.94 43.33 -15.00
CA ASN A 401 15.90 42.88 -13.62
C ASN A 401 17.34 42.61 -13.12
N GLY A 402 17.83 43.50 -12.25
CA GLY A 402 19.20 43.42 -11.72
C GLY A 402 19.48 42.13 -10.93
N PHE A 403 18.46 41.45 -10.38
CA PHE A 403 18.66 40.12 -9.79
C PHE A 403 18.91 39.07 -10.87
N VAL A 404 18.08 39.02 -11.91
CA VAL A 404 18.24 38.08 -13.03
C VAL A 404 19.62 38.27 -13.67
N ALA A 405 20.00 39.51 -14.00
CA ALA A 405 21.32 39.82 -14.55
C ALA A 405 22.47 39.36 -13.63
N SER A 406 22.32 39.49 -12.30
CA SER A 406 23.35 39.06 -11.34
C SER A 406 23.59 37.55 -11.31
N LEU A 407 22.63 36.73 -11.76
CA LEU A 407 22.79 35.27 -11.91
C LEU A 407 23.68 34.91 -13.12
N PHE A 408 23.94 35.87 -14.02
CA PHE A 408 24.70 35.71 -15.26
C PHE A 408 25.90 36.67 -15.32
N PRO A 409 26.93 36.48 -14.47
CA PRO A 409 28.11 37.34 -14.49
C PRO A 409 28.93 37.17 -15.79
N PRO A 410 29.60 38.22 -16.30
CA PRO A 410 30.37 38.14 -17.54
C PRO A 410 31.41 37.01 -17.51
N LYS A 411 31.39 36.13 -18.52
CA LYS A 411 32.26 34.94 -18.60
C LYS A 411 33.74 35.36 -18.75
N THR A 412 34.59 34.99 -17.81
CA THR A 412 36.05 35.01 -17.97
C THR A 412 36.50 33.87 -18.91
N GLU A 413 37.63 34.02 -19.61
CA GLU A 413 38.15 33.00 -20.56
C GLU A 413 38.34 31.61 -19.94
N GLU A 414 38.55 31.52 -18.62
CA GLU A 414 38.68 30.26 -17.87
C GLU A 414 37.38 29.44 -17.78
N GLY A 415 36.22 30.10 -17.86
CA GLY A 415 34.90 29.44 -17.78
C GLY A 415 34.53 28.61 -19.02
N ARG A 416 35.15 28.88 -20.17
CA ARG A 416 34.83 28.21 -21.46
C ARG A 416 35.30 26.75 -21.56
N LYS A 417 36.07 26.22 -20.60
CA LYS A 417 36.66 24.85 -20.66
C LYS A 417 36.10 23.85 -19.64
N ARG A 418 35.14 24.28 -18.81
CA ARG A 418 34.57 23.48 -17.72
C ARG A 418 33.41 22.62 -18.23
N THR A 419 33.36 21.37 -17.83
CA THR A 419 32.27 20.42 -18.12
C THR A 419 31.58 20.00 -16.82
N LEU A 420 30.30 19.61 -16.87
CA LEU A 420 29.55 19.17 -15.68
C LEU A 420 30.27 18.01 -14.98
N GLY A 421 30.74 17.03 -15.73
CA GLY A 421 31.48 15.86 -15.24
C GLY A 421 32.76 16.26 -14.51
N SER A 422 33.52 17.23 -15.02
CA SER A 422 34.73 17.72 -14.35
C SER A 422 34.43 18.48 -13.05
N VAL A 423 33.38 19.32 -13.05
CA VAL A 423 32.92 20.04 -11.85
C VAL A 423 32.46 19.06 -10.80
N PHE A 424 31.58 18.15 -11.19
CA PHE A 424 31.01 17.14 -10.34
C PHE A 424 32.08 16.24 -9.72
N LYS A 425 33.01 15.71 -10.54
CA LYS A 425 34.12 14.90 -10.03
C LYS A 425 34.92 15.67 -8.98
N LYS A 426 35.23 16.95 -9.21
CA LYS A 426 35.93 17.78 -8.23
C LYS A 426 35.12 17.94 -6.94
N SER A 427 33.84 18.30 -7.03
CA SER A 427 32.96 18.48 -5.87
C SER A 427 32.79 17.19 -5.05
N LEU A 428 32.69 16.05 -5.72
CA LEU A 428 32.62 14.74 -5.06
C LEU A 428 33.95 14.39 -4.37
N LEU A 429 35.10 14.66 -4.99
CA LEU A 429 36.40 14.47 -4.33
C LEU A 429 36.54 15.32 -3.07
N GLU A 430 36.10 16.58 -3.11
CA GLU A 430 36.07 17.47 -1.94
C GLU A 430 35.15 16.93 -0.84
N LEU A 431 33.95 16.46 -1.19
CA LEU A 431 33.02 15.82 -0.25
C LEU A 431 33.66 14.58 0.39
N MET A 432 34.20 13.67 -0.42
CA MET A 432 34.82 12.44 0.09
C MET A 432 36.03 12.72 0.98
N SER A 433 36.86 13.71 0.63
CA SER A 433 37.98 14.15 1.49
C SER A 433 37.47 14.68 2.82
N LYS A 434 36.35 15.41 2.81
CA LYS A 434 35.75 15.96 4.02
C LYS A 434 35.17 14.87 4.91
N LEU A 435 34.40 13.93 4.34
CA LEU A 435 33.86 12.79 5.09
C LEU A 435 34.97 11.94 5.73
N ARG A 436 36.06 11.68 4.99
CA ARG A 436 37.25 10.96 5.49
C ARG A 436 37.98 11.66 6.64
N SER A 437 37.77 12.97 6.83
CA SER A 437 38.31 13.73 7.96
C SER A 437 37.43 13.70 9.21
N THR A 438 36.27 13.02 9.15
CA THR A 438 35.29 12.91 10.24
C THR A 438 35.17 11.47 10.73
N GLU A 439 34.40 11.27 11.80
CA GLU A 439 33.96 9.93 12.22
C GLU A 439 32.54 9.67 11.67
N PRO A 440 32.38 8.83 10.64
CA PRO A 440 31.10 8.66 9.97
C PRO A 440 30.17 7.70 10.72
N GLN A 441 28.89 8.05 10.72
CA GLN A 441 27.80 7.25 11.24
C GLN A 441 26.79 7.00 10.12
N TYR A 442 26.32 5.77 9.98
CA TYR A 442 25.54 5.34 8.83
C TYR A 442 24.08 5.05 9.21
N ILE A 443 23.14 5.75 8.58
CA ILE A 443 21.69 5.49 8.68
C ILE A 443 21.23 4.98 7.30
N ARG A 444 20.66 3.76 7.27
CA ARG A 444 20.08 3.18 6.04
C ARG A 444 18.57 3.16 6.18
N CYS A 445 17.89 4.04 5.45
CA CYS A 445 16.44 4.09 5.41
C CYS A 445 15.90 3.04 4.43
N VAL A 446 14.88 2.27 4.83
CA VAL A 446 14.23 1.25 3.99
C VAL A 446 12.74 1.52 3.97
N LYS A 447 12.16 1.70 2.78
CA LYS A 447 10.72 1.84 2.58
C LYS A 447 10.06 0.46 2.70
N PRO A 448 9.16 0.23 3.68
CA PRO A 448 8.66 -1.11 3.98
C PRO A 448 7.62 -1.62 2.96
N ASN A 449 6.92 -0.72 2.27
CA ASN A 449 5.91 -1.06 1.26
C ASN A 449 5.70 0.12 0.30
N PRO A 450 5.30 -0.12 -0.97
CA PRO A 450 5.09 0.95 -1.94
C PRO A 450 3.84 1.81 -1.64
N GLU A 451 2.82 1.23 -0.99
CA GLU A 451 1.52 1.86 -0.69
C GLU A 451 1.56 2.88 0.46
N LYS A 452 2.74 3.10 1.08
CA LYS A 452 2.94 4.03 2.23
C LYS A 452 2.05 3.72 3.44
N ARG A 453 1.64 2.46 3.60
CA ARG A 453 0.72 2.02 4.66
C ARG A 453 1.46 1.56 5.91
N ALA A 454 1.03 2.04 7.08
CA ALA A 454 1.56 1.56 8.36
C ALA A 454 1.26 0.07 8.58
N GLY A 455 2.23 -0.67 9.13
CA GLY A 455 2.09 -2.11 9.42
C GLY A 455 2.13 -3.05 8.21
N SER A 456 2.29 -2.53 6.98
CA SER A 456 2.44 -3.32 5.77
C SER A 456 3.92 -3.54 5.43
N PHE A 457 4.27 -4.74 4.94
CA PHE A 457 5.65 -5.13 4.63
C PHE A 457 5.73 -5.92 3.32
N SER A 458 6.46 -5.39 2.35
CA SER A 458 6.78 -6.05 1.07
C SER A 458 8.21 -6.60 1.11
N GLY A 459 8.32 -7.91 1.33
CA GLY A 459 9.61 -8.58 1.51
C GLY A 459 10.56 -8.45 0.31
N GLY A 460 10.05 -8.58 -0.92
CA GLY A 460 10.87 -8.49 -2.14
C GLY A 460 11.49 -7.10 -2.32
N MET A 461 10.68 -6.05 -2.17
CA MET A 461 11.13 -4.66 -2.27
C MET A 461 12.10 -4.27 -1.16
N CYS A 462 11.87 -4.72 0.08
CA CYS A 462 12.80 -4.48 1.18
C CYS A 462 14.14 -5.17 0.94
N LEU A 463 14.12 -6.39 0.41
CA LEU A 463 15.34 -7.14 0.07
C LEU A 463 16.17 -6.44 -1.01
N GLU A 464 15.54 -5.92 -2.05
CA GLU A 464 16.21 -5.15 -3.10
C GLU A 464 16.85 -3.87 -2.53
N GLN A 465 16.12 -3.10 -1.72
CA GLN A 465 16.67 -1.90 -1.07
C GLN A 465 17.86 -2.22 -0.17
N LEU A 466 17.81 -3.31 0.62
CA LEU A 466 18.93 -3.73 1.45
C LEU A 466 20.16 -4.14 0.63
N ARG A 467 19.94 -4.70 -0.57
CA ARG A 467 21.02 -5.00 -1.54
C ARG A 467 21.64 -3.69 -2.07
N TYR A 468 20.82 -2.75 -2.50
CA TYR A 468 21.27 -1.44 -3.01
C TYR A 468 21.92 -0.57 -1.94
N ALA A 469 21.54 -0.73 -0.67
CA ALA A 469 22.13 -0.04 0.46
C ALA A 469 23.47 -0.63 0.94
N GLY A 470 23.97 -1.70 0.30
CA GLY A 470 25.23 -2.36 0.64
C GLY A 470 25.23 -3.09 1.98
N VAL A 471 24.04 -3.36 2.56
CA VAL A 471 23.92 -3.91 3.92
C VAL A 471 24.45 -5.35 4.01
N PHE A 472 24.21 -6.16 2.98
CA PHE A 472 24.63 -7.56 2.98
C PHE A 472 26.16 -7.72 2.99
N GLU A 473 26.89 -6.79 2.37
CA GLU A 473 28.35 -6.80 2.41
C GLU A 473 28.88 -6.52 3.81
N ALA A 474 28.30 -5.53 4.50
CA ALA A 474 28.63 -5.25 5.90
C ALA A 474 28.37 -6.46 6.81
N VAL A 475 27.24 -7.12 6.62
CA VAL A 475 26.86 -8.33 7.37
C VAL A 475 27.84 -9.47 7.07
N ARG A 476 28.25 -9.64 5.81
CA ARG A 476 29.20 -10.67 5.39
C ARG A 476 30.58 -10.44 6.02
N VAL A 477 31.08 -9.21 5.97
CA VAL A 477 32.32 -8.79 6.66
C VAL A 477 32.26 -9.12 8.16
N ARG A 478 31.19 -8.73 8.85
CA ARG A 478 31.03 -9.03 10.29
C ARG A 478 30.89 -10.52 10.59
N LYS A 479 30.22 -11.29 9.74
CA LYS A 479 30.07 -12.75 9.91
C LYS A 479 31.39 -13.50 9.75
N ASN A 480 32.28 -13.04 8.86
CA ASN A 480 33.59 -13.64 8.64
C ASN A 480 34.56 -13.38 9.81
N GLY A 481 34.33 -12.31 10.60
CA GLY A 481 35.03 -12.02 11.86
C GLY A 481 34.40 -12.68 13.09
N TYR A 482 34.33 -11.92 14.19
CA TYR A 482 33.75 -12.28 15.48
C TYR A 482 32.57 -11.35 15.83
N PRO A 483 31.35 -11.66 15.35
CA PRO A 483 30.19 -10.79 15.49
C PRO A 483 29.63 -10.74 16.92
N PHE A 484 29.90 -11.75 17.75
CA PHE A 484 29.47 -11.77 19.15
C PHE A 484 30.64 -11.38 20.05
N ARG A 485 30.45 -10.32 20.84
CA ARG A 485 31.46 -9.77 21.75
C ARG A 485 30.83 -9.42 23.08
N TYR A 486 31.41 -9.90 24.16
CA TYR A 486 30.98 -9.57 25.51
C TYR A 486 32.19 -9.27 26.37
N ALA A 487 32.20 -8.11 27.03
CA ALA A 487 33.09 -7.88 28.16
C ALA A 487 32.94 -9.04 29.16
N PHE A 488 34.04 -9.48 29.79
CA PHE A 488 34.04 -10.70 30.60
C PHE A 488 32.93 -10.72 31.67
N GLU A 489 32.68 -9.60 32.33
CA GLU A 489 31.61 -9.49 33.33
C GLU A 489 30.21 -9.66 32.75
N ALA A 490 29.97 -9.08 31.57
CA ALA A 490 28.69 -9.22 30.87
C ALA A 490 28.48 -10.66 30.40
N PHE A 491 29.54 -11.30 29.91
CA PHE A 491 29.55 -12.71 29.53
C PHE A 491 29.19 -13.60 30.73
N LEU A 492 29.87 -13.42 31.86
CA LEU A 492 29.60 -14.17 33.09
C LEU A 492 28.18 -13.94 33.61
N ARG A 493 27.71 -12.69 33.64
CA ARG A 493 26.35 -12.35 34.09
C ARG A 493 25.30 -13.09 33.28
N ARG A 494 25.50 -13.19 31.96
CA ARG A 494 24.62 -13.91 31.04
C ARG A 494 24.73 -15.43 31.18
N TYR A 495 25.93 -15.97 31.25
CA TYR A 495 26.16 -17.41 31.05
C TYR A 495 26.47 -18.20 32.33
N LYS A 496 26.64 -17.58 33.51
CA LYS A 496 26.95 -18.31 34.77
C LYS A 496 25.95 -19.41 35.16
N VAL A 497 24.73 -19.37 34.62
CA VAL A 497 23.72 -20.41 34.85
C VAL A 497 24.13 -21.77 34.24
N ILE A 498 25.04 -21.79 33.26
CA ILE A 498 25.65 -23.01 32.73
C ILE A 498 26.31 -23.85 33.84
N CYS A 499 26.77 -23.21 34.92
CA CYS A 499 27.29 -23.94 36.09
C CYS A 499 26.27 -24.84 36.80
N ALA A 500 24.98 -24.74 36.50
CA ALA A 500 23.93 -25.64 36.97
C ALA A 500 23.58 -26.75 35.95
N MET A 501 24.17 -26.74 34.76
CA MET A 501 23.82 -27.65 33.67
C MET A 501 24.05 -29.11 34.03
N SER A 502 25.01 -29.45 34.90
CA SER A 502 25.24 -30.82 35.39
C SER A 502 24.28 -31.26 36.52
N GLY A 503 23.27 -30.43 36.84
CA GLY A 503 22.24 -30.74 37.83
C GLY A 503 22.59 -30.31 39.26
N ARG A 504 23.83 -29.90 39.57
CA ARG A 504 24.14 -29.14 40.80
C ARG A 504 24.87 -27.86 40.41
N TYR A 505 24.45 -26.73 40.98
CA TYR A 505 25.17 -25.49 40.80
C TYR A 505 26.53 -25.59 41.50
N ARG A 506 27.60 -25.50 40.72
CA ARG A 506 28.97 -25.40 41.24
C ARG A 506 29.47 -23.99 40.94
N PRO A 507 29.80 -23.15 41.93
CA PRO A 507 30.34 -21.82 41.63
C PRO A 507 31.65 -21.93 40.84
N LEU A 508 31.96 -20.92 40.03
CA LEU A 508 33.27 -20.75 39.38
C LEU A 508 34.31 -20.44 40.47
N ALA A 509 35.58 -20.75 40.20
CA ALA A 509 36.67 -20.37 41.10
C ALA A 509 36.72 -18.84 41.24
N PRO A 510 36.97 -18.30 42.44
CA PRO A 510 37.21 -16.86 42.60
C PRO A 510 38.47 -16.48 41.83
N GLY A 511 38.40 -15.41 41.04
CA GLY A 511 39.50 -14.99 40.16
C GLY A 511 39.11 -13.80 39.30
N ALA A 512 39.98 -13.43 38.36
CA ALA A 512 39.67 -12.38 37.40
C ALA A 512 38.50 -12.82 36.49
N ALA A 513 37.70 -11.86 36.02
CA ALA A 513 36.55 -12.15 35.17
C ALA A 513 36.94 -12.94 33.89
N LYS A 514 38.16 -12.71 33.38
CA LYS A 514 38.73 -13.45 32.25
C LYS A 514 38.87 -14.95 32.58
N ASP A 515 39.54 -15.28 33.67
CA ASP A 515 39.78 -16.67 34.08
C ASP A 515 38.47 -17.41 34.36
N GLN A 516 37.53 -16.72 35.00
CA GLN A 516 36.19 -17.24 35.26
C GLN A 516 35.41 -17.50 33.96
N ALA A 517 35.53 -16.62 32.96
CA ALA A 517 34.88 -16.81 31.66
C ALA A 517 35.47 -18.03 30.93
N THR A 518 36.80 -18.19 30.96
CA THR A 518 37.47 -19.37 30.40
C THR A 518 37.08 -20.67 31.12
N GLU A 519 36.99 -20.65 32.44
CA GLU A 519 36.51 -21.80 33.23
C GLU A 519 35.05 -22.16 32.88
N LEU A 520 34.19 -21.15 32.74
CA LEU A 520 32.78 -21.33 32.38
C LEU A 520 32.61 -22.04 31.03
N ILE A 521 33.45 -21.67 30.06
CA ILE A 521 33.50 -22.27 28.72
C ILE A 521 33.95 -23.72 28.81
N ALA A 522 35.00 -24.03 29.57
CA ALA A 522 35.46 -25.41 29.78
C ALA A 522 34.37 -26.31 30.39
N ARG A 523 33.49 -25.75 31.23
CA ARG A 523 32.38 -26.49 31.86
C ARG A 523 31.24 -26.86 30.93
N THR A 524 31.18 -26.32 29.71
CA THR A 524 30.20 -26.78 28.70
C THR A 524 30.55 -28.18 28.19
N GLY A 525 31.82 -28.60 28.31
CA GLY A 525 32.34 -29.83 27.71
C GLY A 525 32.41 -29.78 26.18
N GLN A 526 32.34 -28.59 25.57
CA GLN A 526 32.42 -28.38 24.13
C GLN A 526 33.77 -27.76 23.76
N ALA A 527 34.29 -28.14 22.60
CA ALA A 527 35.46 -27.50 22.02
C ALA A 527 35.02 -26.19 21.34
N PHE A 528 35.53 -25.06 21.83
CA PHE A 528 35.27 -23.74 21.26
C PHE A 528 36.52 -23.23 20.53
N GLU A 529 37.00 -23.99 19.55
CA GLU A 529 38.31 -23.79 18.91
C GLU A 529 38.44 -22.44 18.20
N THR A 530 37.35 -21.92 17.63
CA THR A 530 37.40 -20.63 16.91
C THR A 530 37.18 -19.43 17.83
N MET A 531 36.70 -19.64 19.06
CA MET A 531 36.45 -18.58 20.04
C MET A 531 37.76 -17.97 20.53
N GLN A 532 37.77 -16.65 20.63
CA GLN A 532 38.94 -15.88 21.02
C GLN A 532 38.72 -15.21 22.38
N VAL A 533 39.74 -15.30 23.24
CA VAL A 533 39.77 -14.65 24.54
C VAL A 533 40.65 -13.42 24.44
N GLY A 534 40.04 -12.26 24.27
CA GLY A 534 40.73 -10.99 24.13
C GLY A 534 41.37 -10.50 25.44
N ARG A 535 41.73 -9.21 25.46
CA ARG A 535 42.22 -8.52 26.66
C ARG A 535 41.10 -8.15 27.62
N THR A 536 39.93 -7.75 27.12
CA THR A 536 38.80 -7.27 27.92
C THR A 536 37.48 -8.01 27.65
N MET A 537 37.41 -8.80 26.57
CA MET A 537 36.19 -9.47 26.15
C MET A 537 36.38 -10.89 25.60
N MET A 538 35.26 -11.63 25.58
CA MET A 538 35.09 -12.86 24.81
C MET A 538 34.58 -12.52 23.41
N LEU A 539 35.22 -13.06 22.36
CA LEU A 539 34.84 -12.87 20.96
C LEU A 539 34.58 -14.22 20.29
N PHE A 540 33.45 -14.39 19.62
CA PHE A 540 33.06 -15.70 19.04
C PHE A 540 32.07 -15.57 17.89
N ARG A 541 31.83 -16.69 17.18
CA ARG A 541 30.99 -16.76 15.98
C ARG A 541 29.62 -17.37 16.30
N ALA A 542 28.83 -17.54 15.25
CA ALA A 542 27.44 -17.97 15.36
C ALA A 542 27.29 -19.38 15.93
N ASP A 543 28.19 -20.30 15.60
CA ASP A 543 28.10 -21.68 16.06
C ASP A 543 28.34 -21.78 17.56
N GLU A 544 29.37 -21.09 18.07
CA GLU A 544 29.63 -21.04 19.51
C GLU A 544 28.52 -20.31 20.27
N TYR A 545 27.95 -19.25 19.69
CA TYR A 545 26.80 -18.56 20.27
C TYR A 545 25.61 -19.51 20.45
N ARG A 546 25.27 -20.30 19.43
CA ARG A 546 24.16 -21.27 19.49
C ARG A 546 24.38 -22.31 20.57
N ILE A 547 25.60 -22.82 20.70
CA ILE A 547 25.97 -23.79 21.74
C ILE A 547 25.84 -23.17 23.14
N LEU A 548 26.36 -21.95 23.34
CA LEU A 548 26.28 -21.25 24.63
C LEU A 548 24.82 -20.96 25.05
N GLU A 549 23.95 -20.57 24.11
CA GLU A 549 22.52 -20.38 24.39
C GLU A 549 21.82 -21.70 24.74
N LEU A 550 22.17 -22.80 24.09
CA LEU A 550 21.63 -24.12 24.44
C LEU A 550 22.08 -24.56 25.85
N CYS A 551 23.37 -24.45 26.17
CA CYS A 551 23.89 -24.75 27.51
C CYS A 551 23.23 -23.88 28.57
N ARG A 552 23.01 -22.59 28.26
CA ARG A 552 22.29 -21.66 29.13
C ARG A 552 20.85 -22.13 29.36
N ALA A 553 20.11 -22.49 28.31
CA ALA A 553 18.73 -22.96 28.41
C ALA A 553 18.63 -24.20 29.31
N LEU A 554 19.50 -25.18 29.12
CA LEU A 554 19.59 -26.38 29.97
C LEU A 554 19.88 -26.05 31.44
N GLY A 555 20.80 -25.11 31.69
CA GLY A 555 21.09 -24.62 33.04
C GLY A 555 19.89 -23.94 33.70
N VAL A 556 19.15 -23.13 32.95
CA VAL A 556 17.94 -22.45 33.43
C VAL A 556 16.85 -23.46 33.77
N GLU A 557 16.57 -24.41 32.90
CA GLU A 557 15.55 -25.45 33.09
C GLU A 557 15.79 -26.26 34.38
N ARG A 558 17.03 -26.72 34.59
CA ARG A 558 17.40 -27.49 35.80
C ARG A 558 17.31 -26.66 37.08
N THR A 559 17.67 -25.38 37.00
CA THR A 559 17.65 -24.48 38.18
C THR A 559 16.24 -24.06 38.53
N SER A 560 15.42 -23.72 37.52
CA SER A 560 14.04 -23.28 37.69
C SER A 560 13.19 -24.37 38.33
N ALA A 561 13.32 -25.63 37.89
CA ALA A 561 12.59 -26.76 38.46
C ALA A 561 12.86 -26.93 39.97
N LYS A 562 14.11 -26.75 40.41
CA LYS A 562 14.47 -26.83 41.84
C LYS A 562 13.93 -25.68 42.66
N ILE A 563 14.07 -24.45 42.15
CA ILE A 563 13.53 -23.26 42.82
C ILE A 563 12.01 -23.39 42.95
N GLN A 564 11.34 -23.81 41.87
CA GLN A 564 9.90 -24.08 41.86
C GLN A 564 9.53 -25.18 42.86
N ALA A 565 10.26 -26.30 42.92
CA ALA A 565 9.99 -27.37 43.88
C ALA A 565 10.13 -26.92 45.34
N ILE A 566 11.16 -26.16 45.68
CA ILE A 566 11.37 -25.62 47.03
C ILE A 566 10.28 -24.59 47.37
N ALA A 567 9.99 -23.67 46.45
CA ALA A 567 8.95 -22.66 46.63
C ALA A 567 7.57 -23.31 46.82
N ARG A 568 7.18 -24.22 45.91
CA ARG A 568 5.93 -25.00 46.00
C ARG A 568 5.89 -25.77 47.32
N GLY A 569 6.95 -26.50 47.69
CA GLY A 569 7.00 -27.24 48.94
C GLY A 569 6.86 -26.37 50.19
N ARG A 570 7.50 -25.19 50.24
CA ARG A 570 7.38 -24.24 51.35
C ARG A 570 5.98 -23.62 51.42
N LEU A 571 5.41 -23.25 50.28
CA LEU A 571 4.05 -22.72 50.18
C LEU A 571 3.02 -23.77 50.64
N THR A 572 3.10 -25.00 50.13
CA THR A 572 2.20 -26.10 50.52
C THR A 572 2.31 -26.44 52.00
N ARG A 573 3.51 -26.52 52.58
CA ARG A 573 3.68 -26.78 54.03
C ARG A 573 3.06 -25.67 54.88
N ARG A 574 3.20 -24.41 54.48
CA ARG A 574 2.56 -23.27 55.17
C ARG A 574 1.04 -23.35 55.08
N TYR A 575 0.52 -23.71 53.90
CA TYR A 575 -0.91 -23.91 53.67
C TYR A 575 -1.47 -25.05 54.53
N VAL A 576 -0.87 -26.24 54.50
CA VAL A 576 -1.33 -27.42 55.27
C VAL A 576 -1.38 -27.15 56.78
N ARG A 577 -0.41 -26.41 57.34
CA ARG A 577 -0.47 -26.05 58.77
C ARG A 577 -1.70 -25.21 59.11
N LYS A 578 -2.06 -24.27 58.23
CA LYS A 578 -3.26 -23.44 58.41
C LYS A 578 -4.53 -24.25 58.25
N VAL A 579 -4.59 -25.16 57.27
CA VAL A 579 -5.72 -26.09 57.09
C VAL A 579 -5.96 -26.95 58.33
N LYS A 580 -4.91 -27.55 58.90
CA LYS A 580 -5.01 -28.38 60.12
C LYS A 580 -5.58 -27.63 61.33
N ALA A 581 -5.47 -26.31 61.38
CA ALA A 581 -6.02 -25.50 62.47
C ALA A 581 -7.53 -25.22 62.34
N VAL A 582 -8.10 -25.34 61.13
CA VAL A 582 -9.51 -25.00 60.85
C VAL A 582 -10.41 -26.23 60.64
N VAL A 583 -9.87 -27.36 60.16
CA VAL A 583 -10.65 -28.60 59.88
C VAL A 583 -11.52 -29.08 61.05
N PRO A 584 -11.03 -29.15 62.31
CA PRO A 584 -11.87 -29.63 63.42
C PRO A 584 -13.12 -28.77 63.65
N LYS A 585 -13.03 -27.46 63.41
CA LYS A 585 -14.17 -26.54 63.56
C LYS A 585 -15.16 -26.65 62.40
N LEU A 586 -14.68 -27.02 61.21
CA LEU A 586 -15.55 -27.31 60.06
C LEU A 586 -16.34 -28.62 60.28
N HIS A 587 -15.69 -29.68 60.80
CA HIS A 587 -16.40 -30.92 61.17
C HIS A 587 -17.49 -30.67 62.21
N ALA A 588 -17.18 -29.95 63.29
CA ALA A 588 -18.17 -29.62 64.32
C ALA A 588 -19.37 -28.83 63.75
N ALA A 589 -19.12 -27.88 62.85
CA ALA A 589 -20.18 -27.11 62.21
C ALA A 589 -21.07 -27.97 61.28
N LEU A 590 -20.46 -28.89 60.51
CA LEU A 590 -21.20 -29.84 59.66
C LEU A 590 -22.13 -30.75 60.45
N GLU A 591 -21.64 -31.28 61.58
CA GLU A 591 -22.43 -32.15 62.46
C GLU A 591 -23.62 -31.40 63.08
N SER A 592 -23.43 -30.14 63.44
CA SER A 592 -24.48 -29.33 64.07
C SER A 592 -25.66 -29.04 63.13
N LYS A 593 -25.41 -28.98 61.81
CA LYS A 593 -26.35 -28.47 60.79
C LYS A 593 -26.97 -27.11 61.15
N ASP A 594 -26.30 -26.33 62.01
CA ASP A 594 -26.78 -25.04 62.47
C ASP A 594 -26.20 -23.91 61.58
N PRO A 595 -27.03 -23.05 60.95
CA PRO A 595 -26.56 -21.98 60.07
C PRO A 595 -25.54 -21.04 60.73
N ALA A 596 -25.71 -20.71 62.01
CA ALA A 596 -24.81 -19.78 62.70
C ALA A 596 -23.42 -20.40 62.96
N GLN A 597 -23.36 -21.68 63.34
CA GLN A 597 -22.10 -22.41 63.47
C GLN A 597 -21.38 -22.63 62.14
N LEU A 598 -22.12 -22.87 61.06
CA LEU A 598 -21.57 -22.93 59.70
C LEU A 598 -20.96 -21.58 59.29
N ASP A 599 -21.67 -20.47 59.49
CA ASP A 599 -21.18 -19.13 59.16
C ASP A 599 -19.91 -18.76 59.95
N ALA A 600 -19.87 -19.09 61.25
CA ALA A 600 -18.69 -18.87 62.11
C ALA A 600 -17.48 -19.70 61.65
N ALA A 601 -17.68 -20.96 61.25
CA ALA A 601 -16.62 -21.82 60.75
C ALA A 601 -16.09 -21.35 59.38
N LEU A 602 -16.96 -20.89 58.48
CA LEU A 602 -16.58 -20.32 57.19
C LEU A 602 -15.78 -19.02 57.32
N ALA A 603 -16.20 -18.13 58.24
CA ALA A 603 -15.47 -16.89 58.54
C ALA A 603 -14.05 -17.16 59.04
N LEU A 604 -13.88 -18.15 59.93
CA LEU A 604 -12.58 -18.55 60.44
C LEU A 604 -11.64 -19.06 59.33
N VAL A 605 -12.15 -19.80 58.35
CA VAL A 605 -11.35 -20.25 57.19
C VAL A 605 -10.88 -19.05 56.39
N SER A 606 -11.76 -18.07 56.13
CA SER A 606 -11.44 -16.83 55.44
C SER A 606 -10.35 -16.03 56.17
N GLU A 607 -10.47 -15.88 57.49
CA GLU A 607 -9.49 -15.17 58.33
C GLU A 607 -8.13 -15.89 58.37
N THR A 608 -8.14 -17.22 58.49
CA THR A 608 -6.91 -18.00 58.67
C THR A 608 -6.16 -18.22 57.36
N LEU A 609 -6.88 -18.45 56.25
CA LEU A 609 -6.30 -18.74 54.94
C LEU A 609 -6.21 -17.49 54.04
N GLY A 610 -7.09 -16.51 54.16
CA GLY A 610 -7.12 -15.30 53.33
C GLY A 610 -7.07 -15.62 51.83
N VAL A 611 -6.20 -14.94 51.09
CA VAL A 611 -5.92 -15.21 49.66
C VAL A 611 -5.46 -16.65 49.36
N PHE A 612 -4.97 -17.41 50.36
CA PHE A 612 -4.63 -18.82 50.17
C PHE A 612 -5.87 -19.74 50.13
N ALA A 613 -7.05 -19.28 50.56
CA ALA A 613 -8.29 -20.05 50.45
C ALA A 613 -8.70 -20.31 48.99
N GLY A 614 -8.36 -19.38 48.08
CA GLY A 614 -8.59 -19.54 46.63
C GLY A 614 -7.40 -20.10 45.84
N PHE A 615 -6.27 -20.36 46.50
CA PHE A 615 -5.01 -20.79 45.88
C PHE A 615 -4.66 -22.23 46.31
N SER A 616 -5.42 -23.24 45.87
CA SER A 616 -5.03 -24.64 46.12
C SER A 616 -5.28 -25.54 44.91
N ILE A 617 -4.18 -25.92 44.24
CA ILE A 617 -4.12 -26.98 43.22
C ILE A 617 -3.68 -28.32 43.89
N ALA A 618 -3.64 -28.44 45.23
CA ALA A 618 -3.06 -29.65 45.85
C ALA A 618 -3.72 -30.19 47.12
N VAL A 619 -4.44 -29.41 47.90
CA VAL A 619 -5.19 -29.94 49.07
C VAL A 619 -6.53 -29.20 49.18
N PRO A 620 -7.60 -29.73 48.58
CA PRO A 620 -8.97 -29.28 48.85
C PRO A 620 -9.27 -29.47 50.34
N ILE A 621 -9.95 -28.51 50.95
CA ILE A 621 -10.54 -28.70 52.28
C ILE A 621 -11.96 -29.17 52.04
N GLY A 622 -12.16 -30.48 51.91
CA GLY A 622 -13.47 -31.05 51.58
C GLY A 622 -14.55 -30.62 52.56
N GLU A 623 -14.18 -30.47 53.83
CA GLU A 623 -15.03 -29.98 54.90
C GLU A 623 -15.46 -28.53 54.72
N TRP A 624 -14.60 -27.67 54.17
CA TRP A 624 -14.94 -26.27 53.94
C TRP A 624 -15.97 -26.13 52.83
N GLN A 625 -15.79 -26.90 51.75
CA GLN A 625 -16.77 -26.97 50.68
C GLN A 625 -18.08 -27.56 51.19
N ALA A 626 -18.02 -28.67 51.93
CA ALA A 626 -19.21 -29.26 52.54
C ALA A 626 -19.94 -28.28 53.49
N CYS A 627 -19.23 -27.46 54.28
CA CYS A 627 -19.86 -26.43 55.12
C CYS A 627 -20.58 -25.38 54.28
N LYS A 628 -19.96 -24.91 53.18
CA LYS A 628 -20.60 -23.97 52.25
C LYS A 628 -21.83 -24.58 51.62
N ASP A 629 -21.69 -25.78 51.08
CA ASP A 629 -22.78 -26.50 50.43
C ASP A 629 -23.93 -26.73 51.42
N MET A 630 -23.65 -27.20 52.63
CA MET A 630 -24.67 -27.38 53.69
C MET A 630 -25.35 -26.06 54.05
N ARG A 631 -24.59 -24.97 54.19
CA ARG A 631 -25.13 -23.64 54.53
C ARG A 631 -26.02 -23.09 53.42
N GLU A 632 -25.60 -23.27 52.17
CA GLU A 632 -26.37 -22.90 50.98
C GLU A 632 -27.64 -23.74 50.85
N MET A 633 -27.56 -25.05 51.10
CA MET A 633 -28.72 -25.95 51.08
C MET A 633 -29.75 -25.59 52.15
N LEU A 634 -29.31 -25.30 53.38
CA LEU A 634 -30.21 -24.85 54.45
C LEU A 634 -30.87 -23.50 54.12
N ALA A 635 -30.10 -22.52 53.62
CA ALA A 635 -30.63 -21.23 53.20
C ALA A 635 -31.59 -21.33 52.00
N LEU A 636 -31.33 -22.29 51.11
CA LEU A 636 -32.17 -22.55 49.96
C LEU A 636 -33.50 -23.15 50.43
N ALA A 637 -33.45 -24.16 51.29
CA ALA A 637 -34.63 -24.81 51.84
C ALA A 637 -35.58 -23.81 52.55
N ASP A 638 -35.03 -22.91 53.40
CA ASP A 638 -35.81 -21.87 54.08
C ASP A 638 -36.56 -20.91 53.14
N ARG A 639 -36.01 -20.67 51.93
CA ARG A 639 -36.60 -19.74 50.95
C ARG A 639 -37.58 -20.42 49.99
N LEU A 640 -37.52 -21.74 49.88
CA LEU A 640 -38.27 -22.48 48.87
C LEU A 640 -39.75 -22.65 49.23
N ASP A 641 -40.10 -22.83 50.50
CA ASP A 641 -41.50 -22.94 50.94
C ASP A 641 -42.41 -21.82 50.39
N PRO A 642 -42.11 -20.51 50.61
CA PRO A 642 -42.94 -19.43 50.10
C PRO A 642 -42.86 -19.27 48.57
N MET A 643 -41.76 -19.70 47.93
CA MET A 643 -41.62 -19.65 46.49
C MET A 643 -42.43 -20.75 45.80
N LEU A 644 -42.36 -21.98 46.30
CA LEU A 644 -43.18 -23.10 45.84
C LEU A 644 -44.66 -22.79 46.02
N GLU A 645 -45.05 -22.26 47.18
CA GLU A 645 -46.43 -21.82 47.43
C GLU A 645 -46.88 -20.74 46.43
N LYS A 646 -46.03 -19.76 46.11
CA LYS A 646 -46.38 -18.71 45.15
C LYS A 646 -46.51 -19.24 43.72
N TYR A 647 -45.52 -20.03 43.27
CA TYR A 647 -45.39 -20.36 41.85
C TYR A 647 -46.15 -21.63 41.45
N ALA A 648 -46.34 -22.60 42.36
CA ALA A 648 -47.11 -23.80 42.08
C ALA A 648 -48.59 -23.50 41.75
N TYR A 649 -49.11 -22.35 42.19
CA TYR A 649 -50.48 -21.88 41.92
C TYR A 649 -50.55 -20.66 40.99
N SER A 650 -49.42 -20.27 40.39
CA SER A 650 -49.36 -19.10 39.49
C SER A 650 -49.85 -19.43 38.08
N ASP A 651 -50.24 -18.39 37.32
CA ASP A 651 -50.54 -18.55 35.90
C ASP A 651 -49.23 -18.75 35.12
N LEU A 652 -49.02 -19.98 34.63
CA LEU A 652 -47.82 -20.37 33.90
C LEU A 652 -47.89 -20.06 32.40
N SER A 653 -48.98 -19.43 31.94
CA SER A 653 -49.01 -18.81 30.60
C SER A 653 -48.06 -17.61 30.50
N GLU A 654 -47.73 -16.98 31.63
CA GLU A 654 -46.67 -15.97 31.72
C GLU A 654 -45.29 -16.65 31.75
N ASP A 655 -44.46 -16.39 30.74
CA ASP A 655 -43.10 -16.95 30.60
C ASP A 655 -42.25 -16.84 31.88
N ASN A 656 -42.36 -15.70 32.57
CA ASN A 656 -41.61 -15.45 33.79
C ASN A 656 -42.01 -16.40 34.92
N ASN A 657 -43.31 -16.69 35.08
CA ASN A 657 -43.80 -17.60 36.12
C ASN A 657 -43.42 -19.05 35.82
N PHE A 658 -43.45 -19.46 34.55
CA PHE A 658 -42.98 -20.77 34.10
C PHE A 658 -41.50 -20.99 34.42
N GLU A 659 -40.64 -20.01 34.09
CA GLU A 659 -39.22 -20.07 34.40
C GLU A 659 -38.93 -20.04 35.90
N LEU A 660 -39.65 -19.22 36.65
CA LEU A 660 -39.51 -19.14 38.10
C LEU A 660 -39.94 -20.44 38.76
N LEU A 661 -41.02 -21.08 38.31
CA LEU A 661 -41.43 -22.40 38.81
C LEU A 661 -40.40 -23.48 38.45
N PHE A 662 -39.93 -23.54 37.20
CA PHE A 662 -38.88 -24.49 36.78
C PHE A 662 -37.65 -24.40 37.67
N LYS A 663 -37.15 -23.17 37.89
CA LYS A 663 -36.00 -22.91 38.75
C LYS A 663 -36.28 -23.32 40.19
N THR A 664 -37.45 -22.95 40.72
CA THR A 664 -37.85 -23.28 42.09
C THR A 664 -37.94 -24.79 42.28
N LEU A 665 -38.47 -25.55 41.32
CA LEU A 665 -38.54 -27.02 41.37
C LEU A 665 -37.15 -27.66 41.28
N LYS A 666 -36.27 -27.15 40.40
CA LYS A 666 -34.87 -27.61 40.32
C LYS A 666 -34.12 -27.39 41.62
N ASP A 667 -34.36 -26.26 42.28
CA ASP A 667 -33.76 -25.94 43.56
C ASP A 667 -34.38 -26.76 44.70
N ALA A 668 -35.70 -26.98 44.68
CA ALA A 668 -36.41 -27.85 45.63
C ALA A 668 -35.96 -29.32 45.54
N GLN A 669 -35.71 -29.83 44.33
CA GLN A 669 -35.21 -31.18 44.11
C GLN A 669 -33.85 -31.42 44.80
N LYS A 670 -32.98 -30.39 44.89
CA LYS A 670 -31.66 -30.51 45.52
C LYS A 670 -31.73 -30.67 47.04
N VAL A 671 -32.75 -30.08 47.66
CA VAL A 671 -32.93 -30.09 49.12
C VAL A 671 -34.02 -31.06 49.58
N TYR A 672 -34.67 -31.77 48.65
CA TYR A 672 -35.83 -32.63 48.90
C TYR A 672 -35.58 -33.63 50.03
N ASP A 673 -34.47 -34.36 49.98
CA ASP A 673 -34.09 -35.35 51.00
C ASP A 673 -33.66 -34.71 52.35
N PHE A 674 -33.43 -33.39 52.39
CA PHE A 674 -32.90 -32.65 53.53
C PHE A 674 -33.93 -31.74 54.22
N HIS A 675 -35.08 -31.49 53.59
CA HIS A 675 -36.14 -30.62 54.09
C HIS A 675 -37.51 -31.34 54.14
N PRO A 676 -37.64 -32.46 54.88
CA PRO A 676 -38.87 -33.24 54.91
C PRO A 676 -39.89 -32.56 55.81
N ASN A 677 -40.72 -31.71 55.23
CA ASN A 677 -41.92 -31.21 55.88
C ASN A 677 -43.13 -31.54 54.97
N GLU A 678 -44.24 -32.01 55.54
CA GLU A 678 -45.40 -32.49 54.76
C GLU A 678 -45.95 -31.43 53.79
N ARG A 679 -45.79 -30.14 54.14
CA ARG A 679 -46.22 -29.01 53.32
C ARG A 679 -45.33 -28.82 52.09
N PHE A 680 -44.01 -28.98 52.23
CA PHE A 680 -43.02 -28.87 51.17
C PHE A 680 -43.19 -30.01 50.16
N ASP A 681 -43.39 -31.25 50.63
CA ASP A 681 -43.66 -32.40 49.76
C ASP A 681 -44.92 -32.17 48.92
N TYR A 682 -45.99 -31.66 49.54
CA TYR A 682 -47.24 -31.34 48.86
C TYR A 682 -47.07 -30.23 47.82
N LEU A 683 -46.42 -29.11 48.18
CA LEU A 683 -46.19 -27.98 47.28
C LEU A 683 -45.25 -28.33 46.13
N TYR A 684 -44.19 -29.10 46.39
CA TYR A 684 -43.26 -29.59 45.38
C TYR A 684 -43.94 -30.52 44.38
N THR A 685 -44.73 -31.48 44.86
CA THR A 685 -45.48 -32.41 44.01
C THR A 685 -46.47 -31.65 43.13
N THR A 686 -47.23 -30.73 43.73
CA THR A 686 -48.21 -29.89 43.02
C THR A 686 -47.54 -29.02 41.95
N GLY A 687 -46.42 -28.36 42.29
CA GLY A 687 -45.66 -27.54 41.35
C GLY A 687 -45.07 -28.37 40.20
N ARG A 688 -44.59 -29.59 40.48
CA ARG A 688 -44.08 -30.50 39.45
C ARG A 688 -45.16 -30.89 38.44
N GLU A 689 -46.34 -31.29 38.91
CA GLU A 689 -47.45 -31.66 38.03
C GLU A 689 -47.87 -30.49 37.13
N GLN A 690 -47.96 -29.28 37.70
CA GLN A 690 -48.27 -28.06 36.94
C GLN A 690 -47.21 -27.74 35.89
N PHE A 691 -45.93 -27.80 36.27
CA PHE A 691 -44.81 -27.56 35.36
C PHE A 691 -44.75 -28.58 34.23
N GLU A 692 -44.93 -29.87 34.53
CA GLU A 692 -44.91 -30.94 33.52
C GLU A 692 -46.02 -30.74 32.48
N GLY A 693 -47.23 -30.41 32.90
CA GLY A 693 -48.35 -30.12 32.01
C GLY A 693 -48.11 -28.91 31.10
N TRP A 694 -47.60 -27.80 31.65
CA TRP A 694 -47.29 -26.58 30.87
C TRP A 694 -46.07 -26.74 29.96
N ARG A 695 -45.06 -27.50 30.39
CA ARG A 695 -43.88 -27.83 29.57
C ARG A 695 -44.28 -28.61 28.34
N GLU A 696 -45.19 -29.58 28.47
CA GLU A 696 -45.74 -30.30 27.33
C GLU A 696 -46.57 -29.37 26.42
N TYR A 697 -47.45 -28.54 26.99
CA TYR A 697 -48.26 -27.58 26.22
C TYR A 697 -47.40 -26.60 25.40
N ARG A 698 -46.30 -26.09 25.97
CA ARG A 698 -45.38 -25.13 25.33
C ARG A 698 -44.53 -25.76 24.23
N LEU A 699 -43.93 -26.92 24.50
CA LEU A 699 -42.90 -27.49 23.63
C LEU A 699 -43.50 -28.32 22.50
N LYS A 700 -44.59 -29.05 22.74
CA LYS A 700 -45.15 -29.98 21.75
C LYS A 700 -45.51 -29.30 20.41
N PRO A 701 -46.23 -28.16 20.37
CA PRO A 701 -46.52 -27.47 19.10
C PRO A 701 -45.26 -26.96 18.40
N ARG A 702 -44.24 -26.52 19.17
CA ARG A 702 -42.95 -26.07 18.62
C ARG A 702 -42.16 -27.22 18.00
N PHE A 703 -42.23 -28.43 18.55
CA PHE A 703 -41.65 -29.63 17.93
C PHE A 703 -42.36 -29.99 16.63
N GLU A 704 -43.68 -29.88 16.60
CA GLU A 704 -44.47 -30.10 15.37
C GLU A 704 -44.07 -29.07 14.29
N GLU A 705 -43.98 -27.78 14.63
CA GLU A 705 -43.55 -26.70 13.73
C GLU A 705 -42.10 -26.86 13.26
N ALA A 706 -41.16 -27.11 14.17
CA ALA A 706 -39.75 -27.27 13.81
C ALA A 706 -39.51 -28.48 12.89
N MET A 707 -40.27 -29.57 13.08
CA MET A 707 -40.24 -30.73 12.19
C MET A 707 -40.98 -30.50 10.88
N ASP A 708 -41.85 -29.49 10.81
CA ASP A 708 -42.52 -29.10 9.57
C ASP A 708 -41.66 -28.18 8.70
N LEU A 709 -40.93 -27.24 9.33
CA LEU A 709 -40.12 -26.24 8.65
C LEU A 709 -38.67 -26.72 8.44
N LEU A 710 -38.11 -27.47 9.38
CA LEU A 710 -36.72 -27.92 9.41
C LEU A 710 -35.70 -26.76 9.41
N GLU A 711 -36.03 -25.63 10.05
CA GLU A 711 -35.09 -24.51 10.19
C GLU A 711 -34.00 -24.81 11.21
N ARG A 712 -32.73 -24.66 10.81
CA ARG A 712 -31.58 -25.05 11.62
C ARG A 712 -31.57 -24.36 12.98
N ASP A 713 -31.75 -23.04 12.99
CA ASP A 713 -31.67 -22.25 14.22
C ASP A 713 -32.84 -22.54 15.16
N GLN A 714 -34.06 -22.68 14.63
CA GLN A 714 -35.24 -23.05 15.41
C GLN A 714 -35.10 -24.46 16.01
N MET A 715 -34.61 -25.42 15.22
CA MET A 715 -34.35 -26.79 15.69
C MET A 715 -33.27 -26.83 16.78
N LEU A 716 -32.21 -26.03 16.65
CA LEU A 716 -31.14 -25.90 17.65
C LEU A 716 -31.63 -25.26 18.94
N GLU A 717 -32.37 -24.16 18.84
CA GLU A 717 -32.97 -23.47 19.99
C GLU A 717 -33.92 -24.42 20.75
N LEU A 718 -34.81 -25.10 20.02
CA LEU A 718 -35.76 -26.04 20.59
C LEU A 718 -35.07 -27.26 21.21
N TYR A 719 -34.04 -27.79 20.56
CA TYR A 719 -33.24 -28.90 21.13
C TYR A 719 -32.58 -28.46 22.45
N ALA A 720 -31.99 -27.28 22.49
CA ALA A 720 -31.36 -26.74 23.70
C ALA A 720 -32.38 -26.50 24.81
N GLU A 721 -33.56 -25.94 24.49
CA GLU A 721 -34.63 -25.69 25.44
C GLU A 721 -35.20 -27.01 26.00
N ALA A 722 -35.48 -27.99 25.15
CA ALA A 722 -35.98 -29.30 25.57
C ALA A 722 -34.98 -30.06 26.44
N LYS A 723 -33.67 -29.99 26.12
CA LYS A 723 -32.61 -30.55 26.97
C LYS A 723 -32.55 -29.84 28.32
N ARG A 724 -32.59 -28.50 28.34
CA ARG A 724 -32.58 -27.71 29.57
C ARG A 724 -33.78 -28.03 30.47
N LEU A 725 -34.97 -28.11 29.88
CA LEU A 725 -36.21 -28.40 30.58
C LEU A 725 -36.41 -29.89 30.86
N GLU A 726 -35.46 -30.76 30.46
CA GLU A 726 -35.54 -32.23 30.62
C GLU A 726 -36.83 -32.83 30.04
N TYR A 727 -37.23 -32.35 28.88
CA TYR A 727 -38.38 -32.85 28.13
C TYR A 727 -37.91 -33.93 27.14
N ASP A 728 -38.39 -35.16 27.29
CA ASP A 728 -38.09 -36.26 26.38
C ASP A 728 -39.13 -36.29 25.25
N HIS A 729 -38.66 -36.20 24.00
CA HIS A 729 -39.52 -36.19 22.83
C HIS A 729 -38.91 -37.03 21.69
N PRO A 730 -39.69 -37.88 20.99
CA PRO A 730 -39.17 -38.78 19.95
C PRO A 730 -38.40 -38.06 18.83
N ALA A 731 -38.78 -36.83 18.49
CA ALA A 731 -38.15 -36.05 17.41
C ALA A 731 -36.74 -35.54 17.73
N LEU A 732 -36.29 -35.58 19.00
CA LEU A 732 -34.97 -35.04 19.39
C LEU A 732 -33.80 -35.70 18.66
N LYS A 733 -33.86 -37.02 18.44
CA LYS A 733 -32.84 -37.76 17.69
C LYS A 733 -32.83 -37.39 16.21
N GLU A 734 -34.00 -37.09 15.67
CA GLU A 734 -34.15 -36.68 14.27
C GLU A 734 -33.59 -35.27 14.06
N ILE A 735 -33.90 -34.33 14.97
CA ILE A 735 -33.32 -32.99 14.99
C ILE A 735 -31.79 -33.04 15.06
N GLU A 736 -31.22 -33.84 15.96
CA GLU A 736 -29.75 -33.99 16.10
C GLU A 736 -29.09 -34.47 14.80
N SER A 737 -29.74 -35.40 14.08
CA SER A 737 -29.28 -35.87 12.77
C SER A 737 -29.37 -34.78 11.69
N LEU A 738 -30.49 -34.05 11.63
CA LEU A 738 -30.75 -33.02 10.63
C LEU A 738 -29.82 -31.83 10.75
N VAL A 739 -29.55 -31.37 11.98
CA VAL A 739 -28.63 -30.26 12.26
C VAL A 739 -27.18 -30.62 11.87
N GLY A 740 -26.81 -31.91 11.94
CA GLY A 740 -25.50 -32.42 11.54
C GLY A 740 -25.24 -32.49 10.03
N LEU A 741 -26.25 -32.25 9.18
CA LEU A 741 -26.10 -32.26 7.73
C LEU A 741 -25.30 -31.07 7.21
N SER A 742 -24.66 -31.24 6.04
CA SER A 742 -24.11 -30.10 5.30
C SER A 742 -25.23 -29.14 4.89
N GLU A 743 -24.87 -27.88 4.62
CA GLU A 743 -25.83 -26.84 4.22
C GLU A 743 -26.64 -27.26 2.99
N GLU A 744 -25.98 -27.75 1.93
CA GLU A 744 -26.65 -28.30 0.73
C GLU A 744 -27.60 -29.46 1.06
N ALA A 745 -27.17 -30.39 1.92
CA ALA A 745 -27.97 -31.57 2.26
C ALA A 745 -29.19 -31.21 3.11
N LEU A 746 -29.04 -30.27 4.04
CA LEU A 746 -30.15 -29.75 4.83
C LEU A 746 -31.14 -28.97 3.97
N LEU A 747 -30.63 -28.12 3.06
CA LEU A 747 -31.45 -27.31 2.17
C LEU A 747 -32.29 -28.18 1.22
N LYS A 748 -31.74 -29.30 0.73
CA LYS A 748 -32.50 -30.32 -0.02
C LYS A 748 -33.61 -30.95 0.82
N ARG A 749 -33.37 -31.19 2.12
CA ARG A 749 -34.40 -31.71 3.03
C ARG A 749 -35.49 -30.68 3.29
N GLN A 750 -35.13 -29.41 3.47
CA GLN A 750 -36.07 -28.29 3.61
C GLN A 750 -36.96 -28.15 2.37
N TYR A 751 -36.37 -28.24 1.16
CA TYR A 751 -37.10 -28.24 -0.10
C TYR A 751 -38.09 -29.42 -0.21
N GLN A 752 -37.61 -30.64 0.01
CA GLN A 752 -38.46 -31.85 -0.02
C GLN A 752 -39.60 -31.77 1.00
N ARG A 753 -39.35 -31.21 2.18
CA ARG A 753 -40.35 -31.02 3.21
C ARG A 753 -41.37 -29.98 2.80
N ALA A 754 -40.95 -28.82 2.30
CA ALA A 754 -41.84 -27.78 1.80
C ALA A 754 -42.76 -28.27 0.67
N GLN A 755 -42.25 -29.16 -0.19
CA GLN A 755 -43.07 -29.83 -1.21
C GLN A 755 -44.09 -30.81 -0.59
N ALA A 756 -43.65 -31.66 0.34
CA ALA A 756 -44.52 -32.63 1.01
C ALA A 756 -45.64 -31.96 1.83
N THR A 757 -45.42 -30.72 2.29
CA THR A 757 -46.37 -29.93 3.08
C THR A 757 -47.13 -28.89 2.26
N ASN A 758 -47.01 -28.90 0.92
CA ASN A 758 -47.67 -27.96 -0.01
C ASN A 758 -47.33 -26.47 0.24
N GLN A 759 -46.15 -26.16 0.77
CA GLN A 759 -45.66 -24.79 0.98
C GLN A 759 -44.93 -24.28 -0.28
N THR A 760 -45.69 -23.95 -1.31
CA THR A 760 -45.18 -23.61 -2.66
C THR A 760 -44.16 -22.46 -2.67
N ASN A 761 -44.42 -21.36 -1.96
CA ASN A 761 -43.51 -20.22 -1.90
C ASN A 761 -42.17 -20.58 -1.22
N ARG A 762 -42.23 -21.37 -0.14
CA ARG A 762 -41.04 -21.82 0.59
C ARG A 762 -40.22 -22.80 -0.24
N ALA A 763 -40.88 -23.72 -0.96
CA ALA A 763 -40.18 -24.63 -1.87
C ALA A 763 -39.39 -23.84 -2.93
N MET A 764 -40.00 -22.81 -3.52
CA MET A 764 -39.34 -21.90 -4.47
C MET A 764 -38.14 -21.16 -3.83
N GLU A 765 -38.29 -20.61 -2.62
CA GLU A 765 -37.18 -19.95 -1.91
C GLU A 765 -36.00 -20.90 -1.67
N LYS A 766 -36.26 -22.14 -1.22
CA LYS A 766 -35.21 -23.14 -0.99
C LYS A 766 -34.55 -23.63 -2.28
N GLU A 767 -35.29 -23.64 -3.38
CA GLU A 767 -34.74 -23.92 -4.71
C GLU A 767 -33.81 -22.80 -5.19
N ILE A 768 -34.17 -21.53 -4.93
CA ILE A 768 -33.32 -20.36 -5.20
C ILE A 768 -32.03 -20.43 -4.38
N GLU A 769 -32.11 -20.73 -3.08
CA GLU A 769 -30.93 -20.89 -2.22
C GLU A 769 -30.00 -22.02 -2.73
N LEU A 770 -30.56 -23.14 -3.21
CA LEU A 770 -29.78 -24.24 -3.81
C LEU A 770 -29.04 -23.78 -5.08
N LYS A 771 -29.69 -22.93 -5.88
CA LYS A 771 -29.12 -22.38 -7.11
C LYS A 771 -27.99 -21.41 -6.83
N GLU A 772 -28.12 -20.55 -5.83
CA GLU A 772 -27.02 -19.64 -5.43
C GLU A 772 -25.82 -20.43 -4.93
N LEU A 773 -26.03 -21.47 -4.11
CA LEU A 773 -24.95 -22.34 -3.66
C LEU A 773 -24.22 -23.03 -4.83
N TYR A 774 -24.96 -23.44 -5.86
CA TYR A 774 -24.37 -23.97 -7.09
C TYR A 774 -23.55 -22.91 -7.84
N LEU A 775 -24.08 -21.71 -8.02
CA LEU A 775 -23.42 -20.60 -8.72
C LEU A 775 -22.16 -20.12 -7.98
N ASP A 776 -22.14 -20.17 -6.65
CA ASP A 776 -20.96 -19.86 -5.84
C ASP A 776 -19.83 -20.86 -6.09
N ALA A 777 -20.16 -22.16 -6.15
CA ALA A 777 -19.18 -23.21 -6.40
C ALA A 777 -18.72 -23.27 -7.87
N HIS A 778 -19.58 -22.89 -8.83
CA HIS A 778 -19.39 -23.19 -10.25
C HIS A 778 -19.37 -21.95 -11.18
N GLY A 779 -19.51 -20.74 -10.63
CA GLY A 779 -19.68 -19.50 -11.39
C GLY A 779 -18.54 -19.15 -12.36
N GLY A 780 -17.36 -19.72 -12.17
CA GLY A 780 -16.23 -19.58 -13.10
C GLY A 780 -16.52 -20.12 -14.51
N MET A 781 -17.45 -21.06 -14.66
CA MET A 781 -17.80 -21.68 -15.95
C MET A 781 -18.69 -20.80 -16.84
N PHE A 782 -19.36 -19.79 -16.28
CA PHE A 782 -20.37 -18.99 -17.00
C PHE A 782 -19.83 -17.60 -17.36
N ASN A 783 -18.84 -17.54 -18.25
CA ASN A 783 -18.28 -16.29 -18.76
C ASN A 783 -18.96 -15.89 -20.08
N PHE A 784 -19.52 -14.67 -20.15
CA PHE A 784 -20.18 -14.16 -21.36
C PHE A 784 -19.26 -14.15 -22.60
N GLN A 785 -17.96 -13.83 -22.42
CA GLN A 785 -16.99 -13.86 -23.52
C GLN A 785 -16.73 -15.27 -24.07
N GLN A 786 -17.09 -16.30 -23.33
CA GLN A 786 -16.95 -17.72 -23.69
C GLN A 786 -18.30 -18.44 -23.73
N CYS A 787 -19.40 -17.69 -23.87
CA CYS A 787 -20.74 -18.24 -23.82
C CYS A 787 -20.99 -19.15 -25.03
N SER A 788 -21.25 -20.43 -24.76
CA SER A 788 -21.49 -21.46 -25.77
C SER A 788 -22.82 -21.32 -26.52
N VAL A 789 -23.73 -20.48 -26.01
CA VAL A 789 -25.04 -20.21 -26.63
C VAL A 789 -24.92 -19.21 -27.79
N LEU A 790 -23.87 -18.39 -27.79
CA LEU A 790 -23.62 -17.42 -28.85
C LEU A 790 -22.94 -18.10 -30.05
N ARG A 791 -23.27 -17.64 -31.25
CA ARG A 791 -22.49 -17.97 -32.46
C ARG A 791 -21.00 -17.64 -32.26
N THR A 792 -20.16 -18.28 -33.03
CA THR A 792 -18.77 -17.84 -33.14
C THR A 792 -18.71 -16.48 -33.86
N PRO A 793 -17.69 -15.64 -33.58
CA PRO A 793 -17.50 -14.38 -34.30
C PRO A 793 -17.45 -14.54 -35.83
N ASP A 794 -16.91 -15.66 -36.32
CA ASP A 794 -16.81 -15.96 -37.75
C ASP A 794 -18.16 -16.30 -38.39
N GLU A 795 -18.98 -17.12 -37.71
CA GLU A 795 -20.34 -17.42 -38.14
C GLU A 795 -21.21 -16.16 -38.12
N TYR A 796 -21.08 -15.34 -37.08
CA TYR A 796 -21.78 -14.06 -36.95
C TYR A 796 -21.43 -13.07 -38.07
N ALA A 797 -20.16 -13.00 -38.45
CA ALA A 797 -19.72 -12.08 -39.50
C ALA A 797 -19.91 -12.63 -40.93
N SER A 798 -20.27 -13.92 -41.09
CA SER A 798 -20.37 -14.59 -42.40
C SER A 798 -21.35 -13.93 -43.40
N VAL A 799 -22.37 -13.22 -42.91
CA VAL A 799 -23.36 -12.50 -43.73
C VAL A 799 -22.85 -11.14 -44.26
N CYS A 800 -21.66 -10.69 -43.84
CA CYS A 800 -21.08 -9.42 -44.23
C CYS A 800 -20.17 -9.55 -45.46
N TRP A 801 -20.43 -8.75 -46.48
CA TRP A 801 -19.61 -8.70 -47.70
C TRP A 801 -18.44 -7.69 -47.58
N ILE A 802 -18.56 -6.69 -46.70
CA ILE A 802 -17.53 -5.67 -46.40
C ILE A 802 -17.47 -5.50 -44.87
N GLY A 803 -16.27 -5.37 -44.31
CA GLY A 803 -16.08 -5.11 -42.87
C GLY A 803 -16.27 -6.33 -41.97
N LYS A 804 -16.03 -7.54 -42.47
CA LYS A 804 -16.21 -8.82 -41.74
C LYS A 804 -15.43 -8.86 -40.42
N GLU A 805 -14.17 -8.42 -40.42
CA GLU A 805 -13.33 -8.39 -39.22
C GLU A 805 -13.89 -7.45 -38.14
N ALA A 806 -14.38 -6.28 -38.53
CA ALA A 806 -14.99 -5.33 -37.60
C ALA A 806 -16.32 -5.86 -37.04
N ALA A 807 -17.14 -6.55 -37.85
CA ALA A 807 -18.37 -7.19 -37.39
C ALA A 807 -18.08 -8.33 -36.39
N ALA A 808 -17.06 -9.14 -36.64
CA ALA A 808 -16.63 -10.21 -35.73
C ALA A 808 -16.09 -9.66 -34.41
N ALA A 809 -15.20 -8.66 -34.47
CA ALA A 809 -14.61 -8.03 -33.27
C ALA A 809 -15.67 -7.37 -32.37
N ASN A 810 -16.69 -6.75 -32.98
CA ASN A 810 -17.74 -6.04 -32.26
C ASN A 810 -18.91 -6.94 -31.83
N MET A 811 -18.87 -8.26 -32.05
CA MET A 811 -19.99 -9.15 -31.76
C MET A 811 -20.37 -9.20 -30.26
N ARG A 812 -19.38 -9.11 -29.35
CA ARG A 812 -19.58 -9.33 -27.90
C ARG A 812 -19.32 -8.11 -27.03
N VAL A 813 -19.13 -6.94 -27.65
CA VAL A 813 -18.83 -5.66 -26.99
C VAL A 813 -19.76 -4.58 -27.51
N TRP A 814 -19.92 -3.47 -26.80
CA TRP A 814 -20.80 -2.38 -27.18
C TRP A 814 -20.56 -1.86 -28.61
N SER A 815 -21.62 -1.44 -29.30
CA SER A 815 -21.56 -0.85 -30.64
C SER A 815 -22.77 0.03 -30.91
N ASP A 816 -22.54 1.21 -31.49
CA ASP A 816 -23.56 2.16 -31.97
C ASP A 816 -24.19 1.73 -33.32
N LYS A 817 -23.61 0.73 -33.99
CA LYS A 817 -24.12 0.13 -35.22
C LYS A 817 -25.07 -1.04 -34.94
N PRO A 818 -26.14 -1.22 -35.72
CA PRO A 818 -27.00 -2.40 -35.64
C PRO A 818 -26.25 -3.72 -35.82
N ILE A 819 -26.70 -4.78 -35.17
CA ILE A 819 -26.21 -6.14 -35.43
C ILE A 819 -26.47 -6.56 -36.89
N VAL A 820 -25.57 -7.40 -37.42
CA VAL A 820 -25.62 -7.87 -38.81
C VAL A 820 -26.52 -9.10 -38.98
N GLN A 821 -26.66 -9.91 -37.93
CA GLN A 821 -27.63 -10.98 -37.74
C GLN A 821 -27.82 -11.26 -36.23
N SER A 822 -28.63 -12.24 -35.83
CA SER A 822 -28.79 -12.65 -34.42
C SER A 822 -27.46 -13.08 -33.79
N LEU A 823 -27.31 -12.91 -32.47
CA LEU A 823 -26.11 -13.38 -31.74
C LEU A 823 -26.17 -14.87 -31.45
N THR A 824 -27.38 -15.41 -31.28
CA THR A 824 -27.68 -16.86 -31.17
C THR A 824 -28.09 -17.45 -32.52
N GLU A 825 -28.12 -18.78 -32.61
CA GLU A 825 -28.72 -19.50 -33.74
C GLU A 825 -30.25 -19.44 -33.64
N ILE A 826 -30.91 -18.95 -34.70
CA ILE A 826 -32.37 -18.82 -34.79
C ILE A 826 -32.78 -19.40 -36.14
N ASP A 827 -33.58 -20.46 -36.11
CA ASP A 827 -33.93 -21.23 -37.31
C ASP A 827 -34.99 -20.52 -38.17
N ASP A 828 -35.98 -19.83 -37.57
CA ASP A 828 -36.99 -19.11 -38.32
C ASP A 828 -36.41 -17.80 -38.91
N PRO A 829 -36.34 -17.66 -40.25
CA PRO A 829 -35.81 -16.46 -40.89
C PRO A 829 -36.59 -15.18 -40.59
N LYS A 830 -37.88 -15.27 -40.21
CA LYS A 830 -38.69 -14.13 -39.78
C LYS A 830 -38.26 -13.64 -38.40
N VAL A 831 -37.98 -14.57 -37.48
CA VAL A 831 -37.51 -14.28 -36.13
C VAL A 831 -36.07 -13.76 -36.15
N ALA A 832 -35.20 -14.36 -36.98
CA ALA A 832 -33.83 -13.86 -37.17
C ALA A 832 -33.80 -12.41 -37.74
N LYS A 833 -34.76 -12.05 -38.60
CA LYS A 833 -34.92 -10.65 -39.06
C LYS A 833 -35.49 -9.74 -37.96
N ALA A 834 -36.37 -10.28 -37.10
CA ALA A 834 -36.89 -9.54 -35.95
C ALA A 834 -35.75 -9.18 -35.00
N ALA A 835 -34.82 -10.08 -34.69
CA ALA A 835 -33.64 -9.80 -33.85
C ALA A 835 -32.88 -8.51 -34.25
N VAL A 836 -32.61 -8.34 -35.55
CA VAL A 836 -31.93 -7.14 -36.06
C VAL A 836 -32.79 -5.86 -35.90
N ARG A 837 -34.12 -5.98 -36.02
CA ARG A 837 -35.06 -4.88 -35.76
C ARG A 837 -35.11 -4.56 -34.26
N THR A 838 -35.24 -5.56 -33.39
CA THR A 838 -35.28 -5.41 -31.94
C THR A 838 -34.02 -4.71 -31.42
N PHE A 839 -32.84 -5.08 -31.92
CA PHE A 839 -31.59 -4.41 -31.56
C PHE A 839 -31.55 -2.93 -31.99
N LYS A 840 -32.16 -2.57 -33.13
CA LYS A 840 -32.28 -1.15 -33.51
C LYS A 840 -33.17 -0.38 -32.54
N SER A 841 -34.25 -1.01 -32.06
CA SER A 841 -35.10 -0.46 -31.01
C SER A 841 -34.31 -0.29 -29.69
N MET A 842 -33.45 -1.24 -29.35
CA MET A 842 -32.56 -1.13 -28.17
C MET A 842 -31.58 0.05 -28.28
N LEU A 843 -30.92 0.23 -29.43
CA LEU A 843 -30.05 1.39 -29.68
C LEU A 843 -30.82 2.71 -29.55
N GLY A 844 -32.06 2.73 -30.05
CA GLY A 844 -32.94 3.89 -29.91
C GLY A 844 -33.30 4.19 -28.46
N PHE A 845 -33.67 3.17 -27.71
CA PHE A 845 -34.04 3.28 -26.29
C PHE A 845 -32.87 3.76 -25.41
N ALA A 846 -31.67 3.24 -25.64
CA ALA A 846 -30.48 3.60 -24.87
C ALA A 846 -29.87 4.97 -25.25
N GLY A 847 -30.36 5.59 -26.34
CA GLY A 847 -29.87 6.87 -26.84
C GLY A 847 -28.61 6.76 -27.72
N ASP A 848 -28.18 5.55 -28.05
CA ASP A 848 -27.07 5.28 -28.98
C ASP A 848 -27.46 5.57 -30.44
N LYS A 849 -28.78 5.64 -30.72
CA LYS A 849 -29.32 6.13 -31.99
C LYS A 849 -30.49 7.07 -31.76
N ARG A 850 -30.58 8.16 -32.52
CA ARG A 850 -31.67 9.15 -32.38
C ARG A 850 -33.02 8.58 -32.82
N PHE A 851 -34.01 8.65 -31.94
CA PHE A 851 -35.43 8.35 -32.18
C PHE A 851 -36.31 9.43 -31.55
N ALA A 852 -37.50 9.66 -32.12
CA ALA A 852 -38.42 10.70 -31.64
C ALA A 852 -39.03 10.39 -30.26
N TYR A 853 -39.32 9.12 -29.99
CA TYR A 853 -39.88 8.64 -28.72
C TYR A 853 -39.09 7.40 -28.25
N PRO A 854 -37.89 7.58 -27.66
CA PRO A 854 -37.02 6.47 -27.26
C PRO A 854 -37.66 5.49 -26.29
N ASP A 855 -38.42 5.99 -25.32
CA ASP A 855 -38.96 5.17 -24.23
C ASP A 855 -40.06 4.22 -24.73
N THR A 856 -40.85 4.61 -25.74
CA THR A 856 -41.91 3.75 -26.31
C THR A 856 -41.38 2.50 -27.00
N LEU A 857 -40.09 2.46 -27.33
CA LEU A 857 -39.44 1.29 -27.95
C LEU A 857 -39.35 0.09 -27.00
N VAL A 858 -39.52 0.29 -25.68
CA VAL A 858 -39.57 -0.80 -24.70
C VAL A 858 -40.74 -1.74 -24.98
N THR A 859 -41.90 -1.23 -25.39
CA THR A 859 -43.07 -2.06 -25.72
C THR A 859 -42.76 -3.04 -26.86
N ASP A 860 -42.02 -2.59 -27.88
CA ASP A 860 -41.62 -3.44 -29.00
C ASP A 860 -40.60 -4.50 -28.58
N ILE A 861 -39.59 -4.11 -27.78
CA ILE A 861 -38.53 -5.03 -27.31
C ILE A 861 -39.13 -6.12 -26.42
N ILE A 862 -40.02 -5.75 -25.50
CA ILE A 862 -40.68 -6.72 -24.61
C ILE A 862 -41.69 -7.56 -25.39
N GLY A 863 -42.43 -6.99 -26.34
CA GLY A 863 -43.34 -7.73 -27.20
C GLY A 863 -42.63 -8.79 -28.03
N ASP A 864 -41.47 -8.46 -28.60
CA ASP A 864 -40.62 -9.39 -29.33
C ASP A 864 -40.14 -10.55 -28.41
N GLY A 865 -39.73 -10.28 -27.17
CA GLY A 865 -39.29 -11.33 -26.21
C GLY A 865 -40.42 -12.18 -25.60
N ILE A 866 -41.65 -11.65 -25.51
CA ILE A 866 -42.85 -12.42 -25.14
C ILE A 866 -43.25 -13.36 -26.29
N GLY A 867 -43.21 -12.85 -27.53
CA GLY A 867 -43.73 -13.54 -28.70
C GLY A 867 -42.93 -14.76 -29.17
N ASP A 868 -41.63 -14.82 -28.86
CA ASP A 868 -40.74 -15.90 -29.33
C ASP A 868 -39.60 -16.21 -28.34
N GLU A 869 -39.34 -17.50 -28.09
CA GLU A 869 -38.34 -17.95 -27.11
C GLU A 869 -36.90 -17.78 -27.60
N ASP A 870 -36.62 -18.03 -28.89
CA ASP A 870 -35.28 -17.89 -29.45
C ASP A 870 -34.87 -16.41 -29.48
N LEU A 871 -35.82 -15.54 -29.84
CA LEU A 871 -35.61 -14.09 -29.80
C LEU A 871 -35.41 -13.57 -28.37
N ARG A 872 -36.08 -14.16 -27.39
CA ARG A 872 -35.89 -13.84 -25.98
C ARG A 872 -34.47 -14.10 -25.52
N VAL A 873 -33.91 -15.27 -25.81
CA VAL A 873 -32.52 -15.61 -25.48
C VAL A 873 -31.57 -14.61 -26.15
N ASP A 874 -31.81 -14.28 -27.42
CA ASP A 874 -30.99 -13.32 -28.18
C ASP A 874 -31.07 -11.91 -27.57
N ILE A 875 -32.24 -11.47 -27.10
CA ILE A 875 -32.44 -10.18 -26.41
C ILE A 875 -31.52 -10.05 -25.18
N PHE A 876 -31.44 -11.06 -24.31
CA PHE A 876 -30.54 -11.02 -23.16
C PHE A 876 -29.07 -11.01 -23.58
N ALA A 877 -28.70 -11.77 -24.61
CA ALA A 877 -27.36 -11.73 -25.19
C ALA A 877 -27.00 -10.33 -25.73
N MET A 878 -27.94 -9.67 -26.41
CA MET A 878 -27.78 -8.31 -26.93
C MET A 878 -27.61 -7.27 -25.83
N ILE A 879 -28.35 -7.39 -24.73
CA ILE A 879 -28.22 -6.51 -23.57
C ILE A 879 -26.84 -6.70 -22.91
N MET A 880 -26.40 -7.94 -22.67
CA MET A 880 -25.06 -8.23 -22.13
C MET A 880 -23.95 -7.72 -23.05
N LYS A 881 -24.11 -7.85 -24.38
CA LYS A 881 -23.20 -7.26 -25.37
C LYS A 881 -23.10 -5.75 -25.18
N GLN A 882 -24.23 -5.05 -25.09
CA GLN A 882 -24.25 -3.59 -24.98
C GLN A 882 -23.83 -3.05 -23.62
N LEU A 883 -23.79 -3.89 -22.60
CA LEU A 883 -23.21 -3.59 -21.29
C LEU A 883 -21.69 -3.88 -21.23
N THR A 884 -21.16 -4.65 -22.18
CA THR A 884 -19.75 -5.02 -22.22
C THR A 884 -18.93 -3.95 -22.94
N GLN A 885 -17.97 -3.32 -22.24
CA GLN A 885 -17.11 -2.25 -22.79
C GLN A 885 -17.90 -1.05 -23.36
N ASN A 886 -19.04 -0.70 -22.74
CA ASN A 886 -19.81 0.48 -23.11
C ASN A 886 -19.09 1.76 -22.64
N PRO A 887 -18.67 2.67 -23.55
CA PRO A 887 -17.99 3.90 -23.17
C PRO A 887 -18.96 4.98 -22.65
N ASN A 888 -20.28 4.79 -22.80
CA ASN A 888 -21.31 5.75 -22.45
C ASN A 888 -22.12 5.27 -21.24
N GLN A 889 -21.85 5.85 -20.07
CA GLN A 889 -22.53 5.48 -18.83
C GLN A 889 -24.06 5.67 -18.91
N LYS A 890 -24.56 6.72 -19.57
CA LYS A 890 -26.01 6.94 -19.71
C LYS A 890 -26.68 5.86 -20.55
N SER A 891 -25.99 5.38 -21.58
CA SER A 891 -26.44 4.23 -22.38
C SER A 891 -26.40 2.95 -21.55
N ALA A 892 -25.33 2.71 -20.80
CA ALA A 892 -25.21 1.56 -19.91
C ALA A 892 -26.33 1.53 -18.85
N ASP A 893 -26.65 2.66 -18.22
CA ASP A 893 -27.73 2.76 -17.23
C ASP A 893 -29.10 2.40 -17.83
N ARG A 894 -29.35 2.85 -19.07
CA ARG A 894 -30.54 2.46 -19.84
C ARG A 894 -30.56 0.96 -20.10
N TYR A 895 -29.45 0.34 -20.48
CA TYR A 895 -29.37 -1.11 -20.69
C TYR A 895 -29.56 -1.92 -19.40
N TRP A 896 -29.10 -1.45 -18.25
CA TRP A 896 -29.41 -2.07 -16.95
C TRP A 896 -30.89 -1.97 -16.59
N ALA A 897 -31.52 -0.82 -16.84
CA ALA A 897 -32.97 -0.67 -16.68
C ALA A 897 -33.74 -1.58 -17.64
N LEU A 898 -33.29 -1.73 -18.89
CA LEU A 898 -33.88 -2.65 -19.85
C LEU A 898 -33.76 -4.11 -19.39
N LEU A 899 -32.59 -4.50 -18.85
CA LEU A 899 -32.40 -5.84 -18.29
C LEU A 899 -33.41 -6.14 -17.18
N MET A 900 -33.62 -5.18 -16.27
CA MET A 900 -34.62 -5.29 -15.20
C MET A 900 -36.03 -5.47 -15.78
N ILE A 901 -36.41 -4.63 -16.75
CA ILE A 901 -37.74 -4.70 -17.38
C ILE A 901 -37.94 -6.05 -18.09
N CYS A 902 -36.92 -6.58 -18.77
CA CYS A 902 -36.97 -7.93 -19.33
C CYS A 902 -37.23 -8.99 -18.26
N LEU A 903 -36.47 -8.98 -17.15
CA LEU A 903 -36.64 -9.93 -16.04
C LEU A 903 -38.01 -9.86 -15.36
N LEU A 904 -38.68 -8.70 -15.40
CA LEU A 904 -40.06 -8.55 -14.90
C LEU A 904 -41.12 -9.19 -15.80
N HIS A 905 -40.81 -9.43 -17.09
CA HIS A 905 -41.78 -9.92 -18.07
C HIS A 905 -41.50 -11.35 -18.53
N PHE A 906 -40.23 -11.78 -18.57
CA PHE A 906 -39.84 -13.12 -19.00
C PHE A 906 -38.44 -13.52 -18.53
N PRO A 907 -38.16 -14.83 -18.35
CA PRO A 907 -36.83 -15.33 -17.97
C PRO A 907 -35.83 -15.37 -19.15
N PRO A 908 -34.51 -15.35 -18.89
CA PRO A 908 -33.46 -15.37 -19.92
C PRO A 908 -33.33 -16.65 -20.76
N GLY A 909 -34.07 -17.70 -20.42
CA GLY A 909 -34.03 -18.99 -21.09
C GLY A 909 -32.99 -19.96 -20.47
N PRO A 910 -33.26 -21.28 -20.42
CA PRO A 910 -32.45 -22.22 -19.63
C PRO A 910 -30.97 -22.29 -20.01
N ALA A 911 -30.66 -22.11 -21.30
CA ALA A 911 -29.28 -22.20 -21.80
C ALA A 911 -28.41 -20.98 -21.42
N LEU A 912 -29.03 -19.80 -21.28
CA LEU A 912 -28.34 -18.53 -21.03
C LEU A 912 -28.46 -18.05 -19.58
N GLU A 913 -29.42 -18.59 -18.81
CA GLU A 913 -29.76 -18.15 -17.47
C GLU A 913 -28.55 -18.02 -16.52
N ASN A 914 -27.71 -19.06 -16.40
CA ASN A 914 -26.54 -19.00 -15.53
C ASN A 914 -25.50 -17.95 -15.98
N TYR A 915 -25.40 -17.69 -17.29
CA TYR A 915 -24.54 -16.63 -17.82
C TYR A 915 -25.08 -15.24 -17.43
N VAL A 916 -26.40 -15.03 -17.47
CA VAL A 916 -27.03 -13.77 -17.03
C VAL A 916 -26.83 -13.56 -15.52
N HIS A 917 -27.02 -14.59 -14.70
CA HIS A 917 -26.76 -14.51 -13.25
C HIS A 917 -25.31 -14.10 -12.94
N ILE A 918 -24.33 -14.78 -13.53
CA ILE A 918 -22.92 -14.46 -13.31
C ILE A 918 -22.55 -13.10 -13.90
N PHE A 919 -23.13 -12.71 -15.03
CA PHE A 919 -22.92 -11.39 -15.63
C PHE A 919 -23.41 -10.27 -14.70
N ILE A 920 -24.63 -10.38 -14.16
CA ILE A 920 -25.16 -9.44 -13.16
C ILE A 920 -24.23 -9.39 -11.94
N ARG A 921 -23.83 -10.55 -11.40
CA ARG A 921 -22.96 -10.60 -10.22
C ARG A 921 -21.61 -9.92 -10.43
N LYS A 922 -21.05 -9.98 -11.63
CA LYS A 922 -19.73 -9.40 -11.97
C LYS A 922 -19.78 -7.95 -12.42
N HIS A 923 -20.82 -7.56 -13.15
CA HIS A 923 -20.83 -6.31 -13.91
C HIS A 923 -21.93 -5.33 -13.48
N ALA A 924 -22.95 -5.77 -12.74
CA ALA A 924 -24.01 -4.86 -12.29
C ALA A 924 -23.45 -3.83 -11.29
N PRO A 925 -23.84 -2.54 -11.40
CA PRO A 925 -23.42 -1.51 -10.45
C PRO A 925 -24.00 -1.78 -9.06
N GLY A 926 -23.26 -1.39 -8.01
CA GLY A 926 -23.58 -1.69 -6.61
C GLY A 926 -25.04 -1.52 -6.18
N PRO A 927 -25.72 -0.41 -6.54
CA PRO A 927 -27.14 -0.20 -6.18
C PRO A 927 -28.14 -1.15 -6.87
N TYR A 928 -27.77 -1.75 -8.01
CA TYR A 928 -28.67 -2.54 -8.86
C TYR A 928 -28.50 -4.04 -8.67
N LYS A 929 -27.36 -4.45 -8.13
CA LYS A 929 -26.90 -5.84 -8.15
C LYS A 929 -27.84 -6.78 -7.39
N GLU A 930 -28.27 -6.42 -6.18
CA GLU A 930 -29.14 -7.28 -5.36
C GLU A 930 -30.52 -7.46 -6.01
N GLU A 931 -31.13 -6.38 -6.51
CA GLU A 931 -32.44 -6.43 -7.12
C GLU A 931 -32.42 -7.20 -8.43
N LEU A 932 -31.42 -6.97 -9.30
CA LEU A 932 -31.27 -7.70 -10.56
C LEU A 932 -31.03 -9.20 -10.30
N THR A 933 -30.19 -9.55 -9.33
CA THR A 933 -29.96 -10.95 -8.96
C THR A 933 -31.25 -11.59 -8.46
N ARG A 934 -31.97 -10.92 -7.56
CA ARG A 934 -33.25 -11.40 -7.03
C ARG A 934 -34.29 -11.60 -8.12
N GLN A 935 -34.45 -10.63 -9.01
CA GLN A 935 -35.42 -10.73 -10.11
C GLN A 935 -35.01 -11.80 -11.12
N CYS A 936 -33.72 -11.98 -11.39
CA CYS A 936 -33.23 -13.06 -12.24
C CYS A 936 -33.61 -14.44 -11.68
N HIS A 937 -33.49 -14.63 -10.35
CA HIS A 937 -33.95 -15.86 -9.69
C HIS A 937 -35.45 -16.06 -9.79
N LYS A 938 -36.24 -15.00 -9.54
CA LYS A 938 -37.70 -15.06 -9.57
C LYS A 938 -38.27 -15.28 -10.97
N ALA A 939 -37.63 -14.72 -12.00
CA ALA A 939 -38.11 -14.79 -13.38
C ALA A 939 -38.29 -16.23 -13.88
N ALA A 940 -37.50 -17.18 -13.37
CA ALA A 940 -37.63 -18.61 -13.69
C ALA A 940 -38.95 -19.25 -13.20
N TYR A 941 -39.58 -18.64 -12.20
CA TYR A 941 -40.80 -19.15 -11.54
C TYR A 941 -42.05 -18.31 -11.86
N VAL A 942 -41.90 -17.16 -12.51
CA VAL A 942 -43.00 -16.31 -12.93
C VAL A 942 -43.42 -16.67 -14.36
N ASN A 943 -44.72 -16.78 -14.60
CA ASN A 943 -45.24 -16.98 -15.96
C ASN A 943 -44.88 -15.79 -16.85
N VAL A 944 -44.45 -16.07 -18.07
CA VAL A 944 -44.23 -15.05 -19.11
C VAL A 944 -45.45 -14.17 -19.24
N ALA A 945 -45.26 -12.85 -19.26
CA ALA A 945 -46.34 -11.88 -19.37
C ALA A 945 -47.20 -12.14 -20.63
N ALA A 946 -48.52 -12.06 -20.49
CA ALA A 946 -49.45 -12.33 -21.59
C ALA A 946 -49.46 -11.24 -22.68
N SER A 947 -48.97 -10.04 -22.36
CA SER A 947 -48.91 -8.90 -23.28
C SER A 947 -47.77 -7.94 -22.89
N PRO A 948 -47.19 -7.21 -23.85
CA PRO A 948 -46.17 -6.19 -23.56
C PRO A 948 -46.76 -5.00 -22.78
N PRO A 949 -45.92 -4.22 -22.07
CA PRO A 949 -46.37 -3.06 -21.32
C PRO A 949 -46.89 -1.96 -22.25
N THR A 950 -47.98 -1.30 -21.86
CA THR A 950 -48.54 -0.17 -22.62
C THR A 950 -47.63 1.06 -22.50
N ALA A 951 -47.72 2.00 -23.46
CA ALA A 951 -46.92 3.23 -23.45
C ALA A 951 -47.06 4.05 -22.16
N GLU A 952 -48.22 3.98 -21.50
CA GLU A 952 -48.51 4.66 -20.23
C GLU A 952 -47.79 4.03 -19.03
N MET A 953 -47.49 2.73 -19.09
CA MET A 953 -46.77 2.00 -18.02
C MET A 953 -45.25 2.22 -18.08
N ILE A 954 -44.72 2.68 -19.20
CA ILE A 954 -43.27 2.80 -19.42
C ILE A 954 -42.59 3.77 -18.43
N PRO A 955 -43.13 4.98 -18.14
CA PRO A 955 -42.53 5.85 -17.14
C PRO A 955 -42.46 5.22 -15.74
N GLU A 956 -43.48 4.45 -15.35
CA GLU A 956 -43.51 3.75 -14.06
C GLU A 956 -42.53 2.57 -14.04
N LEU A 957 -42.45 1.80 -15.14
CA LEU A 957 -41.47 0.72 -15.30
C LEU A 957 -40.03 1.25 -15.31
N LEU A 958 -39.77 2.38 -15.97
CA LEU A 958 -38.47 3.04 -15.95
C LEU A 958 -38.17 3.68 -14.59
N SER A 959 -39.17 4.16 -13.86
CA SER A 959 -39.01 4.67 -12.49
C SER A 959 -38.75 3.55 -11.48
N SER A 960 -39.43 2.41 -11.62
CA SER A 960 -39.26 1.23 -10.76
C SER A 960 -37.96 0.47 -11.08
N ALA A 961 -37.55 0.46 -12.36
CA ALA A 961 -36.22 0.04 -12.78
C ALA A 961 -35.13 1.12 -12.51
N GLY A 962 -35.56 2.36 -12.21
CA GLY A 962 -34.74 3.58 -12.12
C GLY A 962 -34.56 4.11 -10.70
N ILE A 963 -33.92 3.27 -9.87
CA ILE A 963 -33.12 3.60 -8.67
C ILE A 963 -33.00 5.11 -8.38
N VAL A 964 -33.88 5.63 -7.53
CA VAL A 964 -33.85 7.00 -7.00
C VAL A 964 -33.16 6.99 -5.64
N ASP A 965 -32.19 7.89 -5.43
CA ASP A 965 -31.82 8.39 -4.10
C ASP A 965 -33.10 8.93 -3.43
N PRO A 966 -33.55 8.37 -2.28
CA PRO A 966 -34.80 8.76 -1.62
C PRO A 966 -34.91 10.26 -1.29
N ARG A 967 -33.84 11.05 -1.44
CA ARG A 967 -33.81 12.49 -1.19
C ARG A 967 -34.33 13.36 -2.36
N ALA A 968 -34.42 12.86 -3.58
CA ALA A 968 -34.86 13.67 -4.73
C ALA A 968 -36.40 13.81 -4.84
N ALA A 969 -37.18 12.94 -4.19
CA ALA A 969 -38.65 12.99 -4.22
C ALA A 969 -39.28 14.01 -3.23
N ARG A 970 -38.49 14.76 -2.47
CA ARG A 970 -38.99 15.76 -1.49
C ARG A 970 -38.83 17.22 -1.90
N LEU A 971 -38.33 17.52 -3.10
CA LEU A 971 -38.07 18.91 -3.54
C LEU A 971 -38.91 19.39 -4.74
N SER A 972 -39.77 18.55 -5.32
CA SER A 972 -40.71 18.98 -6.37
C SER A 972 -42.11 19.39 -5.86
N GLY A 973 -42.34 19.35 -4.55
CA GLY A 973 -43.59 19.79 -3.90
C GLY A 973 -43.60 21.24 -3.38
N ALA A 974 -42.53 22.02 -3.59
CA ALA A 974 -42.35 23.34 -2.97
C ALA A 974 -42.17 24.51 -3.97
N PHE A 975 -42.50 24.33 -5.24
CA PHE A 975 -42.62 25.43 -6.22
C PHE A 975 -44.00 25.42 -6.87
N ASN A 976 -45.01 25.67 -6.05
CA ASN A 976 -46.31 26.18 -6.47
C ASN A 976 -46.87 27.06 -5.33
N ARG A 977 -46.22 28.21 -5.13
CA ARG A 977 -46.79 29.47 -4.64
C ARG A 977 -45.98 30.64 -5.18
#